data_AF-A0A9P1BEK4-F1
#
_entry.id   AF-A0A9P1BEK4-F1
#
_cell.length_a   1.000
_cell.length_b   1.000
_cell.length_c   1.000
_cell.angle_alpha   90.00
_cell.angle_beta   90.00
_cell.angle_gamma   90.00
#
_symmetry.space_group_name_H-M   'P 1'
#
loop_
_entity.id
_entity.type
_entity.pdbx_description
1 polymer ?
#
loop_
_entity_poly.entity_id
_entity_poly.type
_entity_poly.pdbx_seq_one_letter_code
_entity_poly.pdbx_strand_id
1 'polypeptide(L)'
;MSNFSYRTAFCIGTLLTVLAVCVGIYYEIHLTGHLPGITQDYGKGIDDLVSSGEYEQALPQLQMALLLDDANDPEVLRLLGDSYSALGNSKEAVRHYEQALGYEPESPLLHYRLALAFEADGDPQQALEHLRRSAELAPDNADTQGRLGILLHKQGQLSAAATAYRRALQINENLPQVANNLAWLLATSQDESIRNPTEALHWATVRAEASDFSEPSALDTLAAAYAANAQFGEAVRWEQRAIELASSDAKAAMQKRLALYQVRQRLRSLTTWWGLVGLLLAVVLLGLPAAIVLFVFASLQGLQEYRRLVHSRVTNERLWGWAFLAIPVHYGIASLGVSWLFFTYIPVWVFVIIMISQVLVGRTSEFLEQAGNVFLGLMLIVFLLSHAALLMTLPKDALFPAGVVGLFVYLIVLTESNDIAQAIWGRRFGRRKIVPRVSPNKTWEGLLLGASTTIALAVLLAPLLTPFVDIPEKVHTFGLTIPYLPAVVVGALIAGGGFFGDITISAIKREVGVKDSGTLLPGQGGMLDRVDSSEQNKSLFNVPNTLCTIRLVGSLVMLALTWTDLSSGYFLAMIIFLQSTDWVDGKLAILLKQQTSFGAKLDSVADATFYGSTLLVTWWLKGDVLQQEWPWIAAALGAYALNMAAAFAKFHRLPAYHTRMAKTGWLLISIAIIAVYTDWSIWPLRIATAAVCITNLEQTVITFALLSPHVDIPSLYHAFKIRREQQKTVGAAVLRSAHDLSPDAVVVSGDFTQRARREQFAEAREFIDKFPDVPKIVVPGNHDVPLYRVGERFFDPHALYREYIQEDLNRVWHLDKAVIAAIDSTAPRRAISNGRITNETLDFCEEAFSNVPDGHVKIVVAHHHFIPAPDYVHDQTMPKAKRAMNRFIDLGVEMILGGHLHRAYIGNSLDIYPGKHRERGAIVVQCGTTTSRRGRGRERQKNSFNLIKIGESMLRVTHYMYFENLERFSPVSRHIFPRPGQPFVEGILHESD
;
A
#
# COMPACT_ATOMS: atom_id res chain seq x y z
N MET A 1 -18.40 16.12 -72.21
CA MET A 1 -18.33 17.07 -71.09
C MET A 1 -18.75 16.31 -69.85
N SER A 2 -17.79 15.66 -69.21
CA SER A 2 -17.00 16.22 -68.08
C SER A 2 -17.75 16.08 -66.75
N ASN A 3 -17.98 14.82 -66.35
CA ASN A 3 -17.39 14.19 -65.15
C ASN A 3 -16.90 15.19 -64.09
N PHE A 4 -17.43 15.28 -62.87
CA PHE A 4 -17.85 14.23 -61.93
C PHE A 4 -16.84 13.09 -61.74
N SER A 5 -16.47 12.84 -60.48
CA SER A 5 -15.76 11.66 -59.95
C SER A 5 -14.23 11.75 -59.81
N TYR A 6 -13.76 11.87 -58.56
CA TYR A 6 -12.55 11.18 -58.06
C TYR A 6 -12.57 11.00 -56.52
N ARG A 7 -13.45 11.74 -55.80
CA ARG A 7 -13.93 11.33 -54.46
C ARG A 7 -14.93 10.16 -54.49
N THR A 8 -15.31 9.72 -55.69
CA THR A 8 -16.08 8.49 -55.93
C THR A 8 -15.17 7.30 -56.24
N ALA A 9 -13.85 7.44 -56.42
CA ALA A 9 -13.00 6.31 -56.85
C ALA A 9 -12.31 5.52 -55.72
N PHE A 10 -12.09 6.09 -54.53
CA PHE A 10 -11.44 5.38 -53.42
C PHE A 10 -12.44 4.71 -52.46
N CYS A 11 -13.68 5.22 -52.37
CA CYS A 11 -14.81 4.52 -51.73
C CYS A 11 -15.36 3.37 -52.59
N ILE A 12 -15.03 3.31 -53.88
CA ILE A 12 -15.37 2.20 -54.78
C ILE A 12 -14.35 1.04 -54.67
N GLY A 13 -13.12 1.28 -54.19
CA GLY A 13 -12.11 0.23 -54.01
C GLY A 13 -12.43 -0.76 -52.88
N THR A 14 -13.02 -0.29 -51.78
CA THR A 14 -13.34 -1.15 -50.63
C THR A 14 -14.71 -1.85 -50.77
N LEU A 15 -15.63 -1.25 -51.54
CA LEU A 15 -16.93 -1.86 -51.86
C LEU A 15 -16.82 -3.00 -52.91
N LEU A 16 -15.76 -3.01 -53.74
CA LEU A 16 -15.56 -4.02 -54.78
C LEU A 16 -14.85 -5.30 -54.29
N THR A 17 -14.16 -5.29 -53.15
CA THR A 17 -13.55 -6.51 -52.59
C THR A 17 -14.57 -7.37 -51.85
N VAL A 18 -15.61 -6.76 -51.26
CA VAL A 18 -16.72 -7.47 -50.61
C VAL A 18 -17.72 -8.02 -51.64
N LEU A 19 -17.86 -7.34 -52.79
CA LEU A 19 -18.65 -7.86 -53.91
C LEU A 19 -17.97 -9.04 -54.65
N ALA A 20 -16.64 -9.23 -54.48
CA ALA A 20 -15.88 -10.30 -55.13
C ALA A 20 -15.87 -11.64 -54.38
N VAL A 21 -16.29 -11.67 -53.10
CA VAL A 21 -16.44 -12.94 -52.35
C VAL A 21 -17.89 -13.43 -52.34
N CYS A 22 -18.88 -12.54 -52.48
CA CYS A 22 -20.29 -12.93 -52.42
C CYS A 22 -20.89 -13.40 -53.76
N VAL A 23 -20.18 -13.25 -54.89
CA VAL A 23 -20.60 -13.77 -56.21
C VAL A 23 -19.84 -15.04 -56.62
N GLY A 24 -18.86 -15.49 -55.81
CA GLY A 24 -18.15 -16.77 -56.02
C GLY A 24 -18.89 -18.01 -55.52
N ILE A 25 -19.98 -17.84 -54.75
CA ILE A 25 -20.81 -18.94 -54.24
C ILE A 25 -22.20 -18.89 -54.91
N TYR A 26 -22.22 -18.74 -56.24
CA TYR A 26 -23.41 -18.98 -57.04
C TYR A 26 -23.09 -19.48 -58.47
N TYR A 27 -22.22 -20.47 -58.66
CA TYR A 27 -22.26 -21.20 -59.95
C TYR A 27 -22.09 -22.73 -59.94
N GLU A 28 -21.76 -23.39 -58.84
CA GLU A 28 -21.81 -24.85 -58.76
C GLU A 28 -22.13 -25.24 -57.32
N ILE A 29 -23.40 -25.35 -56.91
CA ILE A 29 -24.18 -26.58 -57.12
C ILE A 29 -25.65 -26.19 -57.29
N HIS A 30 -26.10 -26.31 -58.54
CA HIS A 30 -27.48 -26.50 -58.93
C HIS A 30 -27.99 -27.87 -58.44
N LEU A 31 -29.33 -28.00 -58.34
CA LEU A 31 -30.16 -29.22 -58.09
C LEU A 31 -30.60 -29.36 -56.63
N THR A 32 -31.88 -29.37 -56.22
CA THR A 32 -33.23 -29.38 -56.83
C THR A 32 -34.18 -29.03 -55.66
N GLY A 33 -35.14 -28.12 -55.75
CA GLY A 33 -36.47 -28.36 -56.33
C GLY A 33 -37.59 -28.13 -55.29
N HIS A 34 -38.59 -27.33 -55.69
CA HIS A 34 -39.97 -27.17 -55.19
C HIS A 34 -40.34 -26.06 -54.17
N LEU A 35 -41.37 -25.30 -54.60
CA LEU A 35 -42.18 -24.24 -53.98
C LEU A 35 -43.09 -24.74 -52.81
N PRO A 36 -44.03 -23.94 -52.25
CA PRO A 36 -43.98 -22.59 -51.65
C PRO A 36 -44.59 -22.56 -50.22
N GLY A 37 -44.37 -21.52 -49.43
CA GLY A 37 -45.06 -21.33 -48.14
C GLY A 37 -44.92 -19.92 -47.59
N ILE A 38 -46.06 -19.31 -47.30
CA ILE A 38 -46.27 -17.92 -46.88
C ILE A 38 -45.92 -17.74 -45.40
N THR A 39 -45.05 -16.78 -45.05
CA THR A 39 -45.13 -15.90 -43.86
C THR A 39 -44.17 -14.72 -44.05
N GLN A 40 -44.67 -13.49 -43.85
CA GLN A 40 -43.94 -12.23 -44.05
C GLN A 40 -43.42 -11.75 -42.69
N ASP A 41 -42.10 -11.68 -42.53
CA ASP A 41 -41.42 -11.26 -41.28
C ASP A 41 -41.20 -9.74 -41.29
N TYR A 42 -42.01 -8.99 -40.53
CA TYR A 42 -41.97 -7.51 -40.45
C TYR A 42 -40.95 -6.97 -39.42
N GLY A 43 -40.36 -7.81 -38.57
CA GLY A 43 -39.60 -7.36 -37.38
C GLY A 43 -38.23 -6.75 -37.67
N LYS A 44 -37.47 -7.25 -38.64
CA LYS A 44 -36.04 -6.88 -38.81
C LYS A 44 -35.76 -5.45 -39.30
N GLY A 45 -36.72 -4.73 -39.85
CA GLY A 45 -36.50 -3.38 -40.38
C GLY A 45 -36.76 -2.25 -39.38
N ILE A 46 -37.58 -2.51 -38.36
CA ILE A 46 -38.08 -1.48 -37.44
C ILE A 46 -37.07 -1.17 -36.32
N ASP A 47 -36.42 -2.20 -35.77
CA ASP A 47 -35.41 -2.05 -34.72
C ASP A 47 -34.20 -1.22 -35.19
N ASP A 48 -33.81 -1.38 -36.45
CA ASP A 48 -32.72 -0.63 -37.07
C ASP A 48 -33.07 0.87 -37.18
N LEU A 49 -34.33 1.21 -37.48
CA LEU A 49 -34.80 2.61 -37.56
C LEU A 49 -34.85 3.27 -36.19
N VAL A 50 -35.30 2.57 -35.15
CA VAL A 50 -35.35 3.10 -33.78
C VAL A 50 -33.93 3.25 -33.21
N SER A 51 -33.06 2.28 -33.47
CA SER A 51 -31.66 2.29 -33.02
C SER A 51 -30.81 3.36 -33.71
N SER A 52 -31.14 3.72 -34.95
CA SER A 52 -30.51 4.81 -35.71
C SER A 52 -31.06 6.21 -35.38
N GLY A 53 -32.09 6.29 -34.53
CA GLY A 53 -32.69 7.56 -34.12
C GLY A 53 -33.68 8.16 -35.14
N GLU A 54 -34.08 7.39 -36.15
CA GLU A 54 -35.01 7.81 -37.20
C GLU A 54 -36.49 7.63 -36.77
N TYR A 55 -36.84 8.20 -35.61
CA TYR A 55 -38.13 7.96 -34.93
C TYR A 55 -39.36 8.38 -35.75
N GLU A 56 -39.26 9.44 -36.56
CA GLU A 56 -40.36 9.88 -37.43
C GLU A 56 -40.70 8.86 -38.53
N GLN A 57 -39.71 8.09 -38.99
CA GLN A 57 -39.89 7.05 -40.01
C GLN A 57 -40.29 5.71 -39.40
N ALA A 58 -39.86 5.43 -38.17
CA ALA A 58 -40.22 4.23 -37.41
C ALA A 58 -41.69 4.25 -36.97
N LEU A 59 -42.23 5.41 -36.58
CA LEU A 59 -43.59 5.54 -36.03
C LEU A 59 -44.70 4.95 -36.93
N PRO A 60 -44.80 5.26 -38.24
CA PRO A 60 -45.84 4.68 -39.09
C PRO A 60 -45.72 3.17 -39.25
N GLN A 61 -44.50 2.63 -39.21
CA GLN A 61 -44.23 1.20 -39.35
C GLN A 61 -44.57 0.45 -38.06
N LEU A 62 -44.23 1.02 -36.91
CA LEU A 62 -44.62 0.51 -35.60
C LEU A 62 -46.15 0.55 -35.38
N GLN A 63 -46.80 1.64 -35.83
CA GLN A 63 -48.27 1.75 -35.79
C GLN A 63 -48.94 0.72 -36.71
N MET A 64 -48.34 0.42 -37.87
CA MET A 64 -48.80 -0.63 -38.78
C MET A 64 -48.54 -2.03 -38.22
N ALA A 65 -47.41 -2.26 -37.57
CA ALA A 65 -47.10 -3.53 -36.90
C ALA A 65 -48.12 -3.86 -35.81
N LEU A 66 -48.54 -2.85 -35.02
CA LEU A 66 -49.61 -2.99 -34.02
C LEU A 66 -51.00 -3.32 -34.63
N LEU A 67 -51.19 -3.10 -35.93
CA LEU A 67 -52.44 -3.37 -36.66
C LEU A 67 -52.45 -4.72 -37.41
N LEU A 68 -51.27 -5.31 -37.70
CA LEU A 68 -51.13 -6.45 -38.62
C LEU A 68 -50.74 -7.77 -37.96
N ASP A 69 -50.07 -7.75 -36.80
CA ASP A 69 -49.75 -8.92 -35.99
C ASP A 69 -50.17 -8.68 -34.54
N ASP A 70 -50.35 -9.75 -33.76
CA ASP A 70 -50.96 -9.77 -32.41
C ASP A 70 -50.76 -8.44 -31.66
N ALA A 71 -51.85 -7.65 -31.50
CA ALA A 71 -51.86 -6.22 -31.15
C ALA A 71 -51.36 -5.88 -29.72
N ASN A 72 -50.61 -6.81 -29.13
CA ASN A 72 -50.25 -6.94 -27.73
C ASN A 72 -48.75 -7.21 -27.54
N ASP A 73 -47.91 -7.12 -28.59
CA ASP A 73 -46.46 -7.31 -28.46
C ASP A 73 -45.85 -6.20 -27.57
N PRO A 74 -45.32 -6.53 -26.37
CA PRO A 74 -44.75 -5.56 -25.45
C PRO A 74 -43.53 -4.84 -26.03
N GLU A 75 -42.79 -5.49 -26.92
CA GLU A 75 -41.59 -4.92 -27.55
C GLU A 75 -41.96 -3.80 -28.53
N VAL A 76 -42.96 -4.02 -29.39
CA VAL A 76 -43.49 -3.01 -30.31
C VAL A 76 -44.06 -1.81 -29.54
N LEU A 77 -44.80 -2.06 -28.46
CA LEU A 77 -45.35 -1.02 -27.58
C LEU A 77 -44.24 -0.21 -26.88
N ARG A 78 -43.17 -0.87 -26.42
CA ARG A 78 -41.98 -0.19 -25.87
C ARG A 78 -41.30 0.69 -26.90
N LEU A 79 -41.07 0.19 -28.13
CA LEU A 79 -40.42 0.93 -29.20
C LEU A 79 -41.24 2.14 -29.69
N LEU A 80 -42.58 2.03 -29.67
CA LEU A 80 -43.49 3.17 -29.85
C LEU A 80 -43.30 4.22 -28.75
N GLY A 81 -43.26 3.79 -27.48
CA GLY A 81 -43.01 4.66 -26.35
C GLY A 81 -41.65 5.37 -26.43
N ASP A 82 -40.59 4.65 -26.81
CA ASP A 82 -39.24 5.19 -27.01
C ASP A 82 -39.24 6.26 -28.12
N SER A 83 -39.93 5.98 -29.23
CA SER A 83 -40.05 6.89 -30.37
C SER A 83 -40.82 8.17 -30.02
N TYR A 84 -41.97 8.06 -29.33
CA TYR A 84 -42.73 9.24 -28.89
C TYR A 84 -41.98 10.06 -27.83
N SER A 85 -41.26 9.39 -26.92
CA SER A 85 -40.44 10.05 -25.91
C SER A 85 -39.32 10.89 -26.56
N ALA A 86 -38.63 10.32 -27.56
CA ALA A 86 -37.59 11.03 -28.31
C ALA A 86 -38.13 12.23 -29.10
N LEU A 87 -39.38 12.16 -29.59
CA LEU A 87 -40.06 13.25 -30.29
C LEU A 87 -40.69 14.29 -29.33
N GLY A 88 -40.48 14.16 -28.02
CA GLY A 88 -40.97 15.10 -27.01
C GLY A 88 -42.47 14.99 -26.70
N ASN A 89 -43.14 13.94 -27.18
CA ASN A 89 -44.54 13.67 -26.86
C ASN A 89 -44.65 12.74 -25.63
N SER A 90 -44.44 13.31 -24.45
CA SER A 90 -44.44 12.59 -23.16
C SER A 90 -45.73 11.81 -22.90
N LYS A 91 -46.90 12.35 -23.29
CA LYS A 91 -48.21 11.74 -23.02
C LYS A 91 -48.44 10.46 -23.82
N GLU A 92 -48.11 10.47 -25.11
CA GLU A 92 -48.20 9.25 -25.92
C GLU A 92 -47.13 8.23 -25.51
N ALA A 93 -45.95 8.68 -25.08
CA ALA A 93 -44.93 7.79 -24.54
C ALA A 93 -45.41 7.06 -23.28
N VAL A 94 -45.99 7.78 -22.31
CA VAL A 94 -46.58 7.18 -21.10
C VAL A 94 -47.65 6.16 -21.49
N ARG A 95 -48.59 6.52 -22.38
CA ARG A 95 -49.68 5.62 -22.80
C ARG A 95 -49.16 4.30 -23.35
N HIS A 96 -48.16 4.34 -24.23
CA HIS A 96 -47.63 3.14 -24.86
C HIS A 96 -46.75 2.31 -23.91
N TYR A 97 -45.99 2.94 -23.02
CA TYR A 97 -45.27 2.21 -21.98
C TYR A 97 -46.19 1.59 -20.92
N GLU A 98 -47.30 2.24 -20.54
CA GLU A 98 -48.31 1.65 -19.64
C GLU A 98 -48.97 0.43 -20.28
N GLN A 99 -49.25 0.49 -21.59
CA GLN A 99 -49.74 -0.66 -22.35
C GLN A 99 -48.70 -1.79 -22.35
N ALA A 100 -47.43 -1.51 -22.66
CA ALA A 100 -46.36 -2.50 -22.61
C ALA A 100 -46.21 -3.13 -21.20
N LEU A 101 -46.28 -2.30 -20.16
CA LEU A 101 -46.19 -2.74 -18.77
C LEU A 101 -47.39 -3.61 -18.35
N GLY A 102 -48.56 -3.43 -18.98
CA GLY A 102 -49.72 -4.31 -18.79
C GLY A 102 -49.45 -5.77 -19.18
N TYR A 103 -48.52 -6.01 -20.11
CA TYR A 103 -48.09 -7.34 -20.54
C TYR A 103 -46.81 -7.81 -19.83
N GLU A 104 -45.91 -6.89 -19.48
CA GLU A 104 -44.68 -7.18 -18.71
C GLU A 104 -44.60 -6.38 -17.39
N PRO A 105 -45.43 -6.70 -16.37
CA PRO A 105 -45.52 -5.90 -15.14
C PRO A 105 -44.26 -5.84 -14.29
N GLU A 106 -43.31 -6.75 -14.51
CA GLU A 106 -42.06 -6.85 -13.76
C GLU A 106 -40.84 -6.42 -14.57
N SER A 107 -41.04 -5.72 -15.70
CA SER A 107 -39.94 -5.22 -16.54
C SER A 107 -39.26 -3.98 -15.91
N PRO A 108 -38.00 -4.08 -15.42
CA PRO A 108 -37.31 -2.94 -14.79
C PRO A 108 -37.06 -1.81 -15.79
N LEU A 109 -36.88 -2.15 -17.07
CA LEU A 109 -36.66 -1.23 -18.17
C LEU A 109 -37.91 -0.40 -18.44
N LEU A 110 -39.10 -1.02 -18.51
CA LEU A 110 -40.35 -0.29 -18.73
C LEU A 110 -40.67 0.66 -17.57
N HIS A 111 -40.45 0.24 -16.32
CA HIS A 111 -40.57 1.13 -15.16
C HIS A 111 -39.58 2.31 -15.24
N TYR A 112 -38.33 2.10 -15.66
CA TYR A 112 -37.37 3.19 -15.86
C TYR A 112 -37.81 4.16 -16.96
N ARG A 113 -38.27 3.65 -18.10
CA ARG A 113 -38.74 4.44 -19.24
C ARG A 113 -39.99 5.26 -18.90
N LEU A 114 -40.95 4.67 -18.20
CA LEU A 114 -42.13 5.37 -17.67
C LEU A 114 -41.73 6.51 -16.75
N ALA A 115 -40.77 6.28 -15.86
CA ALA A 115 -40.33 7.33 -14.96
C ALA A 115 -39.71 8.53 -15.68
N LEU A 116 -38.93 8.30 -16.75
CA LEU A 116 -38.42 9.37 -17.60
C LEU A 116 -39.55 10.12 -18.32
N ALA A 117 -40.54 9.39 -18.83
CA ALA A 117 -41.68 9.98 -19.51
C ALA A 117 -42.54 10.82 -18.55
N PHE A 118 -42.78 10.35 -17.32
CA PHE A 118 -43.47 11.12 -16.27
C PHE A 118 -42.66 12.33 -15.79
N GLU A 119 -41.33 12.24 -15.67
CA GLU A 119 -40.49 13.40 -15.35
C GLU A 119 -40.60 14.47 -16.46
N ALA A 120 -40.64 14.05 -17.73
CA ALA A 120 -40.83 14.94 -18.87
C ALA A 120 -42.25 15.52 -18.97
N ASP A 121 -43.28 14.76 -18.57
CA ASP A 121 -44.67 15.22 -18.51
C ASP A 121 -44.95 16.19 -17.35
N GLY A 122 -44.02 16.28 -16.39
CA GLY A 122 -44.12 17.16 -15.23
C GLY A 122 -44.80 16.52 -14.01
N ASP A 123 -44.90 15.19 -13.95
CA ASP A 123 -45.39 14.44 -12.79
C ASP A 123 -44.23 13.72 -12.04
N PRO A 124 -43.53 14.42 -11.13
CA PRO A 124 -42.39 13.86 -10.41
C PRO A 124 -42.81 12.83 -9.34
N GLN A 125 -44.10 12.71 -8.99
CA GLN A 125 -44.56 11.72 -8.02
C GLN A 125 -44.66 10.34 -8.68
N GLN A 126 -45.31 10.28 -9.83
CA GLN A 126 -45.37 9.05 -10.64
C GLN A 126 -43.97 8.63 -11.10
N ALA A 127 -43.13 9.59 -11.52
CA ALA A 127 -41.73 9.30 -11.87
C ALA A 127 -40.96 8.64 -10.72
N LEU A 128 -41.16 9.09 -9.48
CA LEU A 128 -40.48 8.52 -8.32
C LEU A 128 -40.97 7.11 -7.99
N GLU A 129 -42.28 6.85 -8.10
CA GLU A 129 -42.87 5.53 -7.88
C GLU A 129 -42.32 4.50 -8.88
N HIS A 130 -42.32 4.84 -10.16
CA HIS A 130 -41.78 3.98 -11.21
C HIS A 130 -40.25 3.82 -11.10
N LEU A 131 -39.49 4.84 -10.69
CA LEU A 131 -38.04 4.69 -10.42
C LEU A 131 -37.75 3.78 -9.23
N ARG A 132 -38.56 3.86 -8.15
CA ARG A 132 -38.43 2.95 -7.00
C ARG A 132 -38.72 1.52 -7.42
N ARG A 133 -39.78 1.30 -8.21
CA ARG A 133 -40.12 -0.03 -8.70
C ARG A 133 -39.05 -0.59 -9.64
N SER A 134 -38.49 0.24 -10.53
CA SER A 134 -37.33 -0.14 -11.35
C SER A 134 -36.11 -0.51 -10.51
N ALA A 135 -35.84 0.24 -9.43
CA ALA A 135 -34.72 -0.01 -8.52
C ALA A 135 -34.92 -1.28 -7.65
N GLU A 136 -36.17 -1.63 -7.32
CA GLU A 136 -36.51 -2.88 -6.63
C GLU A 136 -36.30 -4.10 -7.54
N LEU A 137 -36.71 -3.99 -8.81
CA LEU A 137 -36.63 -5.09 -9.78
C LEU A 137 -35.21 -5.26 -10.35
N ALA A 138 -34.44 -4.18 -10.47
CA ALA A 138 -33.04 -4.19 -10.93
C ALA A 138 -32.15 -3.35 -9.99
N PRO A 139 -31.78 -3.89 -8.80
CA PRO A 139 -31.00 -3.16 -7.81
C PRO A 139 -29.57 -2.82 -8.27
N ASP A 140 -29.06 -3.51 -9.28
CA ASP A 140 -27.71 -3.35 -9.83
C ASP A 140 -27.70 -2.49 -11.12
N ASN A 141 -28.75 -1.72 -11.39
CA ASN A 141 -28.77 -0.73 -12.47
C ASN A 141 -28.31 0.65 -11.94
N ALA A 142 -27.09 1.06 -12.35
CA ALA A 142 -26.49 2.31 -11.90
C ALA A 142 -27.26 3.56 -12.36
N ASP A 143 -27.83 3.54 -13.57
CA ASP A 143 -28.57 4.68 -14.13
C ASP A 143 -29.90 4.90 -13.40
N THR A 144 -30.62 3.82 -13.08
CA THR A 144 -31.83 3.87 -12.26
C THR A 144 -31.54 4.45 -10.88
N GLN A 145 -30.50 3.96 -10.19
CA GLN A 145 -30.10 4.46 -8.87
C GLN A 145 -29.64 5.92 -8.92
N GLY A 146 -28.88 6.30 -9.95
CA GLY A 146 -28.38 7.66 -10.14
C GLY A 146 -29.53 8.66 -10.34
N ARG A 147 -30.50 8.31 -11.20
CA ARG A 147 -31.69 9.15 -11.44
C ARG A 147 -32.63 9.21 -10.25
N LEU A 148 -32.82 8.10 -9.55
CA LEU A 148 -33.56 8.06 -8.29
C LEU A 148 -32.96 9.04 -7.27
N GLY A 149 -31.63 9.06 -7.14
CA GLY A 149 -30.91 10.02 -6.30
C GLY A 149 -31.15 11.47 -6.70
N ILE A 150 -31.15 11.79 -8.00
CA ILE A 150 -31.44 13.14 -8.53
C ILE A 150 -32.84 13.58 -8.14
N LEU A 151 -33.85 12.73 -8.37
CA LEU A 151 -35.24 13.06 -8.10
C LEU A 151 -35.52 13.20 -6.60
N LEU A 152 -34.97 12.31 -5.77
CA LEU A 152 -35.04 12.41 -4.31
C LEU A 152 -34.38 13.69 -3.78
N HIS A 153 -33.25 14.09 -4.38
CA HIS A 153 -32.58 15.35 -4.03
C HIS A 153 -33.46 16.55 -4.36
N LYS A 154 -34.09 16.60 -5.55
CA LYS A 154 -35.04 17.66 -5.94
C LYS A 154 -36.23 17.75 -4.98
N GLN A 155 -36.70 16.61 -4.44
CA GLN A 155 -37.81 16.56 -3.48
C GLN A 155 -37.38 16.84 -2.02
N GLY A 156 -36.11 17.15 -1.76
CA GLY A 156 -35.60 17.43 -0.42
C GLY A 156 -35.39 16.18 0.46
N GLN A 157 -35.55 14.97 -0.09
CA GLN A 157 -35.28 13.70 0.61
C GLN A 157 -33.77 13.39 0.60
N LEU A 158 -32.99 14.25 1.27
CA LEU A 158 -31.53 14.28 1.16
C LEU A 158 -30.83 12.98 1.59
N SER A 159 -31.28 12.34 2.67
CA SER A 159 -30.68 11.08 3.15
C SER A 159 -30.90 9.92 2.18
N ALA A 160 -32.12 9.82 1.63
CA ALA A 160 -32.44 8.83 0.62
C ALA A 160 -31.67 9.10 -0.69
N ALA A 161 -31.53 10.37 -1.08
CA ALA A 161 -30.73 10.77 -2.24
C ALA A 161 -29.26 10.37 -2.10
N ALA A 162 -28.63 10.65 -0.96
CA ALA A 162 -27.25 10.25 -0.69
C ALA A 162 -27.07 8.72 -0.78
N THR A 163 -28.04 7.95 -0.27
CA THR A 163 -28.03 6.49 -0.34
C THR A 163 -28.12 5.98 -1.78
N ALA A 164 -29.04 6.53 -2.57
CA ALA A 164 -29.20 6.16 -3.98
C ALA A 164 -27.96 6.52 -4.82
N TYR A 165 -27.36 7.70 -4.60
CA TYR A 165 -26.11 8.08 -5.26
C TYR A 165 -24.94 7.16 -4.90
N ARG A 166 -24.78 6.80 -3.61
CA ARG A 166 -23.75 5.83 -3.20
C ARG A 166 -23.94 4.49 -3.89
N ARG A 167 -25.18 4.01 -3.98
CA ARG A 167 -25.48 2.75 -4.65
C ARG A 167 -25.15 2.81 -6.14
N ALA A 168 -25.50 3.90 -6.82
CA ALA A 168 -25.15 4.11 -8.22
C ALA A 168 -23.63 4.07 -8.45
N LEU A 169 -22.86 4.74 -7.59
CA LEU A 169 -21.39 4.79 -7.68
C LEU A 169 -20.70 3.49 -7.26
N GLN A 170 -21.33 2.67 -6.39
CA GLN A 170 -20.87 1.32 -6.10
C GLN A 170 -21.01 0.38 -7.30
N ILE A 171 -22.03 0.59 -8.14
CA ILE A 171 -22.28 -0.23 -9.32
C ILE A 171 -21.40 0.25 -10.49
N ASN A 172 -21.34 1.57 -10.70
CA ASN A 172 -20.52 2.19 -11.74
C ASN A 172 -19.85 3.45 -11.20
N GLU A 173 -18.54 3.35 -10.97
CA GLU A 173 -17.72 4.46 -10.45
C GLU A 173 -17.57 5.61 -11.47
N ASN A 174 -17.79 5.35 -12.76
CA ASN A 174 -17.62 6.33 -13.84
C ASN A 174 -18.92 7.10 -14.16
N LEU A 175 -19.53 7.70 -13.13
CA LEU A 175 -20.71 8.55 -13.26
C LEU A 175 -20.43 9.98 -12.74
N PRO A 176 -19.78 10.85 -13.54
CA PRO A 176 -19.28 12.15 -13.09
C PRO A 176 -20.37 13.06 -12.49
N GLN A 177 -21.57 13.07 -13.08
CA GLN A 177 -22.66 13.90 -12.57
C GLN A 177 -23.19 13.41 -11.20
N VAL A 178 -23.27 12.09 -11.01
CA VAL A 178 -23.70 11.48 -9.75
C VAL A 178 -22.65 11.73 -8.66
N ALA A 179 -21.36 11.54 -8.98
CA ALA A 179 -20.25 11.87 -8.09
C ALA A 179 -20.27 13.34 -7.65
N ASN A 180 -20.51 14.27 -8.59
CA ASN A 180 -20.63 15.70 -8.28
C ASN A 180 -21.80 15.98 -7.32
N ASN A 181 -22.97 15.42 -7.60
CA ASN A 181 -24.18 15.65 -6.80
C ASN A 181 -24.05 15.08 -5.38
N LEU A 182 -23.45 13.89 -5.25
CA LEU A 182 -23.14 13.31 -3.94
C LEU A 182 -22.12 14.15 -3.19
N ALA A 183 -21.00 14.51 -3.85
CA ALA A 183 -19.95 15.32 -3.24
C ALA A 183 -20.48 16.66 -2.71
N TRP A 184 -21.28 17.36 -3.53
CA TRP A 184 -21.93 18.60 -3.13
C TRP A 184 -22.82 18.40 -1.92
N LEU A 185 -23.71 17.40 -1.95
CA LEU A 185 -24.64 17.11 -0.87
C LEU A 185 -23.91 16.82 0.45
N LEU A 186 -22.88 15.97 0.41
CA LEU A 186 -22.08 15.60 1.58
C LEU A 186 -21.26 16.77 2.13
N ALA A 187 -20.84 17.72 1.27
CA ALA A 187 -20.09 18.90 1.69
C ALA A 187 -20.99 20.00 2.29
N THR A 188 -22.15 20.26 1.67
CA THR A 188 -22.96 21.47 1.94
C THR A 188 -24.23 21.24 2.75
N SER A 189 -24.65 19.99 2.98
CA SER A 189 -25.85 19.70 3.78
C SER A 189 -25.75 20.34 5.17
N GLN A 190 -26.87 20.87 5.69
CA GLN A 190 -26.95 21.38 7.07
C GLN A 190 -27.13 20.25 8.09
N ASP A 191 -27.60 19.09 7.64
CA ASP A 191 -27.80 17.90 8.48
C ASP A 191 -26.48 17.16 8.67
N GLU A 192 -25.98 17.14 9.91
CA GLU A 192 -24.73 16.46 10.28
C GLU A 192 -24.75 14.95 10.01
N SER A 193 -25.92 14.31 9.98
CA SER A 193 -26.03 12.87 9.68
C SER A 193 -25.70 12.54 8.23
N ILE A 194 -25.86 13.52 7.33
CA ILE A 194 -25.59 13.40 5.90
C ILE A 194 -24.16 13.86 5.60
N ARG A 195 -23.66 14.86 6.32
CA ARG A 195 -22.33 15.42 6.05
C ARG A 195 -21.24 14.38 6.23
N ASN A 196 -20.44 14.20 5.18
CA ASN A 196 -19.24 13.39 5.22
C ASN A 196 -18.13 14.08 4.42
N PRO A 197 -17.33 14.97 5.06
CA PRO A 197 -16.33 15.78 4.38
C PRO A 197 -15.27 14.96 3.62
N THR A 198 -14.85 13.81 4.17
CA THR A 198 -13.84 12.94 3.55
C THR A 198 -14.38 12.29 2.29
N GLU A 199 -15.60 11.74 2.35
CA GLU A 199 -16.26 11.13 1.20
C GLU A 199 -16.62 12.19 0.15
N ALA A 200 -17.06 13.38 0.58
CA ALA A 200 -17.33 14.51 -0.31
C ALA A 200 -16.09 14.87 -1.15
N LEU A 201 -14.92 14.90 -0.52
CA LEU A 201 -13.69 15.29 -1.17
C LEU A 201 -13.16 14.21 -2.13
N HIS A 202 -13.34 12.94 -1.79
CA HIS A 202 -13.05 11.85 -2.71
C HIS A 202 -13.83 11.99 -4.01
N TRP A 203 -15.17 12.06 -3.93
CA TRP A 203 -16.02 12.15 -5.12
C TRP A 203 -15.87 13.47 -5.88
N ALA A 204 -15.63 14.58 -5.19
CA ALA A 204 -15.32 15.86 -5.85
C ALA A 204 -14.01 15.82 -6.63
N THR A 205 -13.00 15.11 -6.09
CA THR A 205 -11.70 14.95 -6.77
C THR A 205 -11.84 14.07 -8.01
N VAL A 206 -12.50 12.92 -7.89
CA VAL A 206 -12.82 12.04 -9.03
C VAL A 206 -13.52 12.83 -10.14
N ARG A 207 -14.49 13.67 -9.78
CA ARG A 207 -15.19 14.53 -10.73
C ARG A 207 -14.29 15.57 -11.38
N ALA A 208 -13.47 16.27 -10.61
CA ALA A 208 -12.58 17.30 -11.12
C ALA A 208 -11.53 16.69 -12.08
N GLU A 209 -10.99 15.52 -11.75
CA GLU A 209 -10.06 14.75 -12.59
C GLU A 209 -10.71 14.29 -13.89
N ALA A 210 -11.94 13.77 -13.84
CA ALA A 210 -12.68 13.38 -15.05
C ALA A 210 -12.92 14.55 -16.03
N SER A 211 -12.86 15.80 -15.55
CA SER A 211 -12.96 17.01 -16.38
C SER A 211 -11.61 17.64 -16.75
N ASP A 212 -10.49 17.00 -16.41
CA ASP A 212 -9.14 17.60 -16.51
C ASP A 212 -9.05 19.00 -15.86
N PHE A 213 -9.77 19.19 -14.74
CA PHE A 213 -9.85 20.47 -14.01
C PHE A 213 -10.29 21.67 -14.87
N SER A 214 -11.10 21.43 -15.90
CA SER A 214 -11.54 22.46 -16.84
C SER A 214 -12.96 22.98 -16.58
N GLU A 215 -13.76 22.28 -15.78
CA GLU A 215 -15.18 22.62 -15.59
C GLU A 215 -15.43 23.42 -14.29
N PRO A 216 -16.02 24.64 -14.37
CA PRO A 216 -16.21 25.51 -13.20
C PRO A 216 -17.06 24.88 -12.08
N SER A 217 -18.11 24.13 -12.45
CA SER A 217 -19.02 23.46 -11.52
C SER A 217 -18.31 22.38 -10.69
N ALA A 218 -17.45 21.58 -11.33
CA ALA A 218 -16.66 20.55 -10.68
C ALA A 218 -15.65 21.16 -9.69
N LEU A 219 -15.00 22.26 -10.08
CA LEU A 219 -14.05 22.96 -9.22
C LEU A 219 -14.72 23.66 -8.03
N ASP A 220 -15.94 24.18 -8.21
CA ASP A 220 -16.75 24.76 -7.13
C ASP A 220 -17.16 23.68 -6.10
N THR A 221 -17.59 22.49 -6.56
CA THR A 221 -17.84 21.34 -5.68
C THR A 221 -16.57 20.91 -4.94
N LEU A 222 -15.43 20.88 -5.62
CA LEU A 222 -14.13 20.56 -5.02
C LEU A 222 -13.74 21.57 -3.94
N ALA A 223 -13.92 22.86 -4.21
CA ALA A 223 -13.66 23.92 -3.22
C ALA A 223 -14.59 23.79 -2.00
N ALA A 224 -15.87 23.48 -2.21
CA ALA A 224 -16.83 23.23 -1.13
C ALA A 224 -16.44 22.01 -0.29
N ALA A 225 -15.98 20.92 -0.91
CA ALA A 225 -15.50 19.73 -0.22
C ALA A 225 -14.23 20.02 0.62
N TYR A 226 -13.27 20.75 0.08
CA TYR A 226 -12.10 21.22 0.83
C TYR A 226 -12.51 22.12 2.02
N ALA A 227 -13.49 23.01 1.84
CA ALA A 227 -14.00 23.84 2.92
C ALA A 227 -14.73 23.03 3.99
N ALA A 228 -15.45 21.97 3.61
CA ALA A 228 -16.10 21.05 4.54
C ALA A 228 -15.07 20.27 5.37
N ASN A 229 -13.93 19.92 4.77
CA ASN A 229 -12.78 19.31 5.45
C ASN A 229 -11.92 20.35 6.23
N ALA A 230 -12.44 21.58 6.35
CA ALA A 230 -11.80 22.74 6.97
C ALA A 230 -10.47 23.18 6.31
N GLN A 231 -10.13 22.66 5.15
CA GLN A 231 -8.94 23.03 4.38
C GLN A 231 -9.19 24.30 3.56
N PHE A 232 -9.39 25.42 4.27
CA PHE A 232 -9.78 26.69 3.65
C PHE A 232 -8.75 27.27 2.67
N GLY A 233 -7.47 26.88 2.77
CA GLY A 233 -6.43 27.30 1.83
C GLY A 233 -6.65 26.74 0.42
N GLU A 234 -6.88 25.43 0.29
CA GLU A 234 -7.21 24.80 -0.99
C GLU A 234 -8.60 25.18 -1.46
N ALA A 235 -9.57 25.33 -0.55
CA ALA A 235 -10.90 25.84 -0.90
C ALA A 235 -10.82 27.21 -1.60
N VAL A 236 -10.06 28.16 -1.05
CA VAL A 236 -9.84 29.47 -1.67
C VAL A 236 -9.20 29.35 -3.06
N ARG A 237 -8.20 28.47 -3.21
CA ARG A 237 -7.48 28.28 -4.48
C ARG A 237 -8.39 27.71 -5.57
N TRP A 238 -9.14 26.66 -5.27
CA TRP A 238 -10.02 26.01 -6.24
C TRP A 238 -11.24 26.87 -6.57
N GLU A 239 -11.79 27.61 -5.59
CA GLU A 239 -12.88 28.57 -5.83
C GLU A 239 -12.42 29.72 -6.74
N GLN A 240 -11.19 30.24 -6.55
CA GLN A 240 -10.61 31.24 -7.45
C GLN A 240 -10.49 30.72 -8.89
N ARG A 241 -10.02 29.47 -9.03
CA ARG A 241 -9.90 28.83 -10.35
C ARG A 241 -11.27 28.60 -10.99
N ALA A 242 -12.28 28.22 -10.22
CA ALA A 242 -13.65 28.10 -10.69
C ALA A 242 -14.19 29.45 -11.22
N ILE A 243 -13.96 30.54 -10.48
CA ILE A 243 -14.37 31.90 -10.87
C ILE A 243 -13.68 32.38 -12.15
N GLU A 244 -12.41 32.02 -12.36
CA GLU A 244 -11.66 32.34 -13.59
C GLU A 244 -12.33 31.72 -14.83
N LEU A 245 -12.84 30.50 -14.70
CA LEU A 245 -13.42 29.70 -15.79
C LEU A 245 -14.94 29.88 -15.95
N ALA A 246 -15.63 30.40 -14.94
CA ALA A 246 -17.09 30.53 -14.91
C ALA A 246 -17.64 31.60 -15.88
N SER A 247 -18.90 31.43 -16.31
CA SER A 247 -19.70 32.46 -16.99
C SER A 247 -20.12 33.58 -16.01
N SER A 248 -20.56 34.73 -16.53
CA SER A 248 -20.94 35.91 -15.71
C SER A 248 -21.95 35.58 -14.60
N ASP A 249 -22.90 34.71 -14.88
CA ASP A 249 -24.04 34.44 -14.01
C ASP A 249 -23.66 33.55 -12.82
N ALA A 250 -22.73 32.62 -13.02
CA ALA A 250 -22.24 31.72 -11.96
C ALA A 250 -21.21 32.39 -11.03
N LYS A 251 -20.52 33.44 -11.48
CA LYS A 251 -19.46 34.11 -10.69
C LYS A 251 -19.94 34.73 -9.39
N ALA A 252 -21.16 35.27 -9.36
CA ALA A 252 -21.67 35.97 -8.17
C ALA A 252 -21.80 35.03 -6.96
N ALA A 253 -22.31 33.81 -7.17
CA ALA A 253 -22.45 32.81 -6.12
C ALA A 253 -21.08 32.34 -5.61
N MET A 254 -20.14 32.07 -6.51
CA MET A 254 -18.78 31.62 -6.18
C MET A 254 -17.98 32.70 -5.44
N GLN A 255 -18.10 33.98 -5.83
CA GLN A 255 -17.44 35.09 -5.15
C GLN A 255 -17.89 35.23 -3.68
N LYS A 256 -19.17 34.96 -3.39
CA LYS A 256 -19.68 34.97 -2.02
C LYS A 256 -19.07 33.84 -1.19
N ARG A 257 -18.95 32.63 -1.74
CA ARG A 257 -18.27 31.49 -1.10
C ARG A 257 -16.78 31.76 -0.88
N LEU A 258 -16.09 32.30 -1.88
CA LEU A 258 -14.69 32.70 -1.78
C LEU A 258 -14.45 33.64 -0.58
N ALA A 259 -15.29 34.66 -0.41
CA ALA A 259 -15.17 35.60 0.71
C ALA A 259 -15.34 34.89 2.06
N LEU A 260 -16.30 33.96 2.17
CA LEU A 260 -16.50 33.13 3.36
C LEU A 260 -15.27 32.26 3.67
N TYR A 261 -14.70 31.60 2.66
CA TYR A 261 -13.52 30.75 2.81
C TYR A 261 -12.30 31.56 3.26
N GLN A 262 -12.10 32.76 2.71
CA GLN A 262 -11.02 33.66 3.12
C GLN A 262 -11.14 34.13 4.58
N VAL A 263 -12.34 34.46 5.05
CA VAL A 263 -12.57 34.84 6.45
C VAL A 263 -12.28 33.66 7.38
N ARG A 264 -12.79 32.47 7.05
CA ARG A 264 -12.53 31.26 7.84
C ARG A 264 -11.04 30.89 7.86
N GLN A 265 -10.34 31.02 6.74
CA GLN A 265 -8.88 30.83 6.68
C GLN A 265 -8.14 31.74 7.66
N ARG A 266 -8.49 33.03 7.69
CA ARG A 266 -7.86 34.02 8.60
C ARG A 266 -8.14 33.70 10.07
N LEU A 267 -9.39 33.37 10.42
CA LEU A 267 -9.75 33.00 11.79
C LEU A 267 -8.98 31.76 12.27
N ARG A 268 -8.84 30.74 11.41
CA ARG A 268 -8.09 29.52 11.73
C ARG A 268 -6.59 29.79 11.89
N SER A 269 -6.04 30.69 11.08
CA SER A 269 -4.67 31.18 11.25
C SER A 269 -4.46 31.93 12.56
N LEU A 270 -5.45 32.70 13.04
CA LEU A 270 -5.35 33.42 14.31
C LEU A 270 -5.41 32.47 15.51
N THR A 271 -6.31 31.48 15.50
CA THR A 271 -6.39 30.47 16.58
C THR A 271 -5.10 29.66 16.69
N THR A 272 -4.51 29.32 15.54
CA THR A 272 -3.20 28.68 15.42
C THR A 272 -2.11 29.52 16.10
N TRP A 273 -2.09 30.82 15.84
CA TRP A 273 -1.08 31.74 16.39
C TRP A 273 -1.19 31.85 17.92
N TRP A 274 -2.41 31.94 18.46
CA TRP A 274 -2.64 31.91 19.91
C TRP A 274 -2.26 30.58 20.55
N GLY A 275 -2.44 29.45 19.85
CA GLY A 275 -1.95 28.14 20.30
C GLY A 275 -0.43 28.10 20.42
N LEU A 276 0.29 28.64 19.42
CA LEU A 276 1.76 28.75 19.45
C LEU A 276 2.22 29.65 20.60
N VAL A 277 1.57 30.80 20.79
CA VAL A 277 1.86 31.72 21.91
C VAL A 277 1.66 31.04 23.26
N GLY A 278 0.55 30.31 23.46
CA GLY A 278 0.30 29.56 24.69
C GLY A 278 1.36 28.49 24.96
N LEU A 279 1.82 27.82 23.91
CA LEU A 279 2.86 26.80 24.01
C LEU A 279 4.25 27.40 24.31
N LEU A 280 4.59 28.54 23.71
CA LEU A 280 5.81 29.28 24.00
C LEU A 280 5.79 29.85 25.43
N LEU A 281 4.64 30.34 25.90
CA LEU A 281 4.44 30.73 27.29
C LEU A 281 4.67 29.56 28.25
N ALA A 282 4.22 28.34 27.90
CA ALA A 282 4.50 27.15 28.70
C ALA A 282 6.01 26.86 28.81
N VAL A 283 6.79 27.09 27.75
CA VAL A 283 8.27 26.96 27.81
C VAL A 283 8.87 28.01 28.74
N VAL A 284 8.41 29.25 28.67
CA VAL A 284 8.87 30.33 29.56
C VAL A 284 8.58 30.01 31.04
N LEU A 285 7.41 29.41 31.32
CA LEU A 285 6.97 29.09 32.68
C LEU A 285 7.59 27.82 33.25
N LEU A 286 7.74 26.77 32.44
CA LEU A 286 8.16 25.43 32.87
C LEU A 286 9.63 25.11 32.56
N GLY A 287 10.31 25.98 31.81
CA GLY A 287 11.75 25.88 31.54
C GLY A 287 12.15 24.73 30.61
N LEU A 288 13.35 24.17 30.86
CA LEU A 288 14.00 23.17 30.00
C LEU A 288 13.14 21.92 29.70
N PRO A 289 12.43 21.31 30.67
CA PRO A 289 11.59 20.14 30.39
C PRO A 289 10.51 20.41 29.34
N ALA A 290 9.82 21.55 29.43
CA ALA A 290 8.79 21.92 28.44
C ALA A 290 9.39 22.24 27.07
N ALA A 291 10.57 22.87 27.03
CA ALA A 291 11.30 23.11 25.79
C ALA A 291 11.69 21.80 25.08
N ILE A 292 12.22 20.82 25.82
CA ILE A 292 12.57 19.51 25.26
C ILE A 292 11.33 18.83 24.68
N VAL A 293 10.24 18.77 25.45
CA VAL A 293 8.99 18.13 24.98
C VAL A 293 8.46 18.82 23.72
N LEU A 294 8.43 20.16 23.71
CA LEU A 294 8.04 20.93 22.53
C LEU A 294 8.91 20.58 21.32
N PHE A 295 10.22 20.72 21.43
CA PHE A 295 11.10 20.62 20.27
C PHE A 295 11.31 19.19 19.79
N VAL A 296 11.19 18.19 20.67
CA VAL A 296 11.05 16.78 20.27
C VAL A 296 9.78 16.61 19.44
N PHE A 297 8.63 17.11 19.91
CA PHE A 297 7.38 17.02 19.17
C PHE A 297 7.47 17.75 17.81
N ALA A 298 7.99 18.97 17.79
CA ALA A 298 8.18 19.74 16.56
C ALA A 298 9.13 19.04 15.57
N SER A 299 10.23 18.46 16.07
CA SER A 299 11.18 17.68 15.25
C SER A 299 10.54 16.40 14.68
N LEU A 300 9.74 15.69 15.49
CA LEU A 300 9.02 14.50 15.06
C LEU A 300 8.01 14.82 13.94
N GLN A 301 7.24 15.90 14.12
CA GLN A 301 6.27 16.35 13.11
C GLN A 301 6.97 16.82 11.84
N GLY A 302 7.96 17.71 11.97
CA GLY A 302 8.69 18.23 10.83
C GLY A 302 9.35 17.12 10.02
N LEU A 303 10.01 16.16 10.69
CA LEU A 303 10.71 15.07 10.00
C LEU A 303 9.74 14.12 9.29
N GLN A 304 8.54 13.94 9.86
CA GLN A 304 7.48 13.17 9.22
C GLN A 304 6.91 13.88 7.98
N GLU A 305 6.69 15.19 8.04
CA GLU A 305 6.28 15.96 6.87
C GLU A 305 7.35 15.92 5.78
N TYR A 306 8.61 16.12 6.16
CA TYR A 306 9.73 16.06 5.23
C TYR A 306 9.88 14.69 4.57
N ARG A 307 9.74 13.60 5.33
CA ARG A 307 9.72 12.23 4.78
C ARG A 307 8.66 12.06 3.70
N ARG A 308 7.49 12.70 3.85
CA ARG A 308 6.40 12.63 2.85
C ARG A 308 6.69 13.48 1.62
N LEU A 309 7.50 14.53 1.74
CA LEU A 309 7.91 15.36 0.60
C LEU A 309 8.97 14.63 -0.23
N VAL A 310 9.94 14.00 0.41
CA VAL A 310 11.02 13.30 -0.29
C VAL A 310 10.53 11.94 -0.81
N HIS A 311 10.12 11.89 -2.08
CA HIS A 311 9.77 10.65 -2.76
C HIS A 311 11.02 10.03 -3.42
N SER A 312 11.47 8.88 -2.93
CA SER A 312 12.35 7.98 -3.68
C SER A 312 11.52 6.89 -4.36
N ARG A 313 11.97 6.36 -5.51
CA ARG A 313 11.28 5.26 -6.20
C ARG A 313 11.20 3.98 -5.35
N VAL A 314 12.09 3.86 -4.36
CA VAL A 314 12.10 2.81 -3.35
C VAL A 314 12.23 3.42 -1.96
N THR A 315 11.19 3.34 -1.13
CA THR A 315 11.24 3.79 0.27
C THR A 315 11.92 2.75 1.15
N ASN A 316 12.98 3.17 1.87
CA ASN A 316 13.67 2.32 2.84
C ASN A 316 13.26 2.68 4.28
N GLU A 317 12.22 2.01 4.75
CA GLU A 317 11.65 2.18 6.10
C GLU A 317 12.67 2.07 7.24
N ARG A 318 13.76 1.30 7.05
CA ARG A 318 14.79 1.13 8.08
C ARG A 318 15.59 2.41 8.32
N LEU A 319 15.87 3.19 7.28
CA LEU A 319 16.65 4.43 7.39
C LEU A 319 15.88 5.52 8.12
N TRP A 320 14.60 5.66 7.76
CA TRP A 320 13.70 6.56 8.47
C TRP A 320 13.52 6.12 9.93
N GLY A 321 13.48 4.81 10.21
CA GLY A 321 13.51 4.30 11.58
C GLY A 321 14.71 4.79 12.40
N TRP A 322 15.93 4.74 11.84
CA TRP A 322 17.12 5.30 12.50
C TRP A 322 17.03 6.81 12.70
N ALA A 323 16.50 7.54 11.72
CA ALA A 323 16.33 8.99 11.81
C ALA A 323 15.35 9.39 12.93
N PHE A 324 14.21 8.70 13.05
CA PHE A 324 13.27 8.96 14.14
C PHE A 324 13.83 8.58 15.52
N LEU A 325 14.61 7.49 15.61
CA LEU A 325 15.27 7.10 16.86
C LEU A 325 16.35 8.10 17.30
N ALA A 326 16.98 8.81 16.35
CA ALA A 326 17.99 9.82 16.66
C ALA A 326 17.41 11.05 17.38
N ILE A 327 16.13 11.39 17.19
CA ILE A 327 15.50 12.56 17.80
C ILE A 327 15.55 12.52 19.35
N PRO A 328 14.95 11.52 20.04
CA PRO A 328 14.95 11.50 21.49
C PRO A 328 16.36 11.43 22.08
N VAL A 329 17.28 10.72 21.42
CA VAL A 329 18.69 10.64 21.85
C VAL A 329 19.37 12.00 21.74
N HIS A 330 19.19 12.72 20.62
CA HIS A 330 19.80 14.01 20.41
C HIS A 330 19.30 15.09 21.38
N TYR A 331 17.99 15.11 21.67
CA TYR A 331 17.43 16.01 22.68
C TYR A 331 17.80 15.60 24.12
N GLY A 332 18.01 14.31 24.38
CA GLY A 332 18.61 13.84 25.64
C GLY A 332 20.06 14.29 25.81
N ILE A 333 20.85 14.29 24.74
CA ILE A 333 22.21 14.86 24.76
C ILE A 333 22.16 16.37 25.03
N ALA A 334 21.21 17.07 24.41
CA ALA A 334 21.00 18.50 24.63
C ALA A 334 20.62 18.80 26.09
N SER A 335 19.74 17.99 26.69
CA SER A 335 19.28 18.15 28.08
C SER A 335 20.39 17.93 29.11
N LEU A 336 21.35 17.05 28.80
CA LEU A 336 22.54 16.80 29.59
C LEU A 336 23.60 17.92 29.47
N GLY A 337 23.42 18.88 28.55
CA GLY A 337 24.37 19.97 28.33
C GLY A 337 25.71 19.52 27.72
N VAL A 338 25.80 18.32 27.15
CA VAL A 338 27.05 17.76 26.63
C VAL A 338 27.33 18.29 25.21
N SER A 339 27.95 19.47 25.12
CA SER A 339 28.08 20.21 23.85
C SER A 339 28.86 19.46 22.77
N TRP A 340 29.96 18.79 23.09
CA TRP A 340 30.77 18.07 22.08
C TRP A 340 29.98 16.93 21.43
N LEU A 341 29.20 16.20 22.22
CA LEU A 341 28.38 15.10 21.74
C LEU A 341 27.18 15.64 20.96
N PHE A 342 26.60 16.76 21.40
CA PHE A 342 25.54 17.45 20.67
C PHE A 342 25.99 17.80 19.23
N PHE A 343 27.16 18.43 19.08
CA PHE A 343 27.66 18.85 17.77
C PHE A 343 28.13 17.69 16.87
N THR A 344 28.38 16.51 17.43
CA THR A 344 28.89 15.36 16.65
C THR A 344 27.86 14.26 16.43
N TYR A 345 26.84 14.13 17.28
CA TYR A 345 25.90 13.00 17.24
C TYR A 345 25.17 12.86 15.91
N ILE A 346 24.39 13.86 15.48
CA ILE A 346 23.70 13.80 14.19
C ILE A 346 24.69 13.92 13.03
N PRO A 347 25.60 14.93 12.99
CA PRO A 347 26.45 15.14 11.82
C PRO A 347 27.43 14.01 11.52
N VAL A 348 27.91 13.30 12.55
CA VAL A 348 28.93 12.25 12.41
C VAL A 348 28.35 10.87 12.69
N TRP A 349 27.85 10.64 13.91
CA TRP A 349 27.50 9.29 14.35
C TRP A 349 26.26 8.72 13.66
N VAL A 350 25.17 9.50 13.60
CA VAL A 350 23.92 9.08 12.93
C VAL A 350 24.14 8.95 11.43
N PHE A 351 24.93 9.84 10.82
CA PHE A 351 25.32 9.72 9.42
C PHE A 351 26.04 8.40 9.13
N VAL A 352 27.04 8.03 9.93
CA VAL A 352 27.76 6.75 9.80
C VAL A 352 26.82 5.56 9.99
N ILE A 353 25.90 5.61 10.95
CA ILE A 353 24.89 4.56 11.16
C ILE A 353 24.00 4.38 9.93
N ILE A 354 23.52 5.49 9.34
CA ILE A 354 22.73 5.47 8.11
C ILE A 354 23.50 4.77 6.99
N MET A 355 24.78 5.13 6.80
CA MET A 355 25.64 4.54 5.76
C MET A 355 25.89 3.04 5.97
N ILE A 356 26.28 2.63 7.18
CA ILE A 356 26.51 1.22 7.52
C ILE A 356 25.22 0.40 7.35
N SER A 357 24.08 0.95 7.79
CA SER A 357 22.80 0.24 7.71
C SER A 357 22.39 -0.08 6.27
N GLN A 358 22.72 0.78 5.31
CA GLN A 358 22.49 0.51 3.90
C GLN A 358 23.43 -0.57 3.35
N VAL A 359 24.71 -0.52 3.71
CA VAL A 359 25.71 -1.52 3.29
C VAL A 359 25.30 -2.93 3.75
N LEU A 360 24.85 -3.07 4.99
CA LEU A 360 24.43 -4.37 5.54
C LEU A 360 23.19 -4.97 4.86
N VAL A 361 22.37 -4.14 4.19
CA VAL A 361 21.19 -4.60 3.44
C VAL A 361 21.56 -5.06 2.03
N GLY A 362 22.77 -4.78 1.56
CA GLY A 362 23.27 -5.21 0.24
C GLY A 362 22.56 -4.52 -0.94
N ARG A 363 21.93 -3.36 -0.71
CA ARG A 363 21.26 -2.58 -1.75
C ARG A 363 22.21 -1.52 -2.30
N THR A 364 22.40 -1.51 -3.61
CA THR A 364 23.26 -0.55 -4.32
C THR A 364 22.50 0.49 -5.13
N SER A 365 21.19 0.30 -5.35
CA SER A 365 20.33 1.26 -6.05
C SER A 365 20.01 2.47 -5.16
N GLU A 366 20.19 3.70 -5.68
CA GLU A 366 19.85 4.98 -5.00
C GLU A 366 20.52 5.20 -3.63
N PHE A 367 21.65 4.52 -3.37
CA PHE A 367 22.34 4.52 -2.07
C PHE A 367 22.64 5.93 -1.52
N LEU A 368 23.30 6.77 -2.34
CA LEU A 368 23.69 8.14 -1.95
C LEU A 368 22.49 9.07 -1.82
N GLU A 369 21.51 8.94 -2.71
CA GLU A 369 20.30 9.76 -2.71
C GLU A 369 19.48 9.53 -1.44
N GLN A 370 19.25 8.27 -1.06
CA GLN A 370 18.51 7.93 0.15
C GLN A 370 19.25 8.35 1.43
N ALA A 371 20.56 8.10 1.50
CA ALA A 371 21.35 8.52 2.67
C ALA A 371 21.40 10.04 2.79
N GLY A 372 21.63 10.74 1.67
CA GLY A 372 21.67 12.20 1.60
C GLY A 372 20.34 12.84 2.00
N ASN A 373 19.22 12.33 1.50
CA ASN A 373 17.90 12.87 1.80
C ASN A 373 17.54 12.73 3.29
N VAL A 374 17.78 11.55 3.89
CA VAL A 374 17.52 11.32 5.32
C VAL A 374 18.43 12.19 6.17
N PHE A 375 19.71 12.28 5.83
CA PHE A 375 20.67 13.12 6.54
C PHE A 375 20.32 14.61 6.46
N LEU A 376 19.93 15.11 5.28
CA LEU A 376 19.49 16.49 5.09
C LEU A 376 18.25 16.80 5.94
N GLY A 377 17.28 15.88 6.01
CA GLY A 377 16.11 16.03 6.87
C GLY A 377 16.47 16.12 8.35
N LEU A 378 17.36 15.25 8.82
CA LEU A 378 17.87 15.30 10.20
C LEU A 378 18.59 16.61 10.50
N MET A 379 19.42 17.09 9.58
CA MET A 379 20.14 18.35 9.75
C MET A 379 19.18 19.54 9.82
N LEU A 380 18.27 19.66 8.85
CA LEU A 380 17.38 20.83 8.73
C LEU A 380 16.35 20.91 9.86
N ILE A 381 15.83 19.76 10.29
CA ILE A 381 14.62 19.73 11.13
C ILE A 381 14.93 19.38 12.58
N VAL A 382 15.90 18.49 12.81
CA VAL A 382 16.22 18.01 14.15
C VAL A 382 17.42 18.75 14.72
N PHE A 383 18.55 18.73 14.01
CA PHE A 383 19.80 19.32 14.48
C PHE A 383 19.71 20.84 14.62
N LEU A 384 19.19 21.56 13.61
CA LEU A 384 19.06 23.02 13.72
C LEU A 384 18.07 23.43 14.82
N LEU A 385 16.93 22.75 14.92
CA LEU A 385 15.89 23.08 15.88
C LEU A 385 16.31 22.78 17.33
N SER A 386 17.11 21.74 17.56
CA SER A 386 17.59 21.35 18.89
C SER A 386 18.53 22.38 19.53
N HIS A 387 19.12 23.30 18.77
CA HIS A 387 19.93 24.40 19.31
C HIS A 387 19.11 25.32 20.23
N ALA A 388 17.81 25.47 19.95
CA ALA A 388 16.92 26.24 20.81
C ALA A 388 16.79 25.59 22.21
N ALA A 389 16.80 24.26 22.29
CA ALA A 389 16.83 23.52 23.55
C ALA A 389 18.21 23.57 24.22
N LEU A 390 19.30 23.48 23.44
CA LEU A 390 20.67 23.60 23.96
C LEU A 390 20.93 24.98 24.60
N LEU A 391 20.38 26.07 24.04
CA LEU A 391 20.48 27.40 24.64
C LEU A 391 19.98 27.42 26.09
N MET A 392 19.00 26.59 26.43
CA MET A 392 18.42 26.50 27.76
C MET A 392 19.27 25.72 28.79
N THR A 393 20.38 25.10 28.36
CA THR A 393 21.32 24.38 29.23
C THR A 393 22.62 25.15 29.51
N LEU A 394 22.71 26.40 29.03
CA LEU A 394 23.85 27.28 29.36
C LEU A 394 23.98 27.50 30.88
N PRO A 395 25.21 27.69 31.40
CA PRO A 395 25.45 27.83 32.83
C PRO A 395 24.63 28.97 33.44
N LYS A 396 23.92 28.69 34.55
CA LYS A 396 23.05 29.66 35.26
C LYS A 396 23.84 30.78 35.95
N ASP A 397 25.15 30.65 36.03
CA ASP A 397 26.06 31.55 36.76
C ASP A 397 26.45 32.79 35.95
N ALA A 398 26.07 32.85 34.67
CA ALA A 398 26.24 34.04 33.84
C ALA A 398 25.14 35.08 34.15
N LEU A 399 25.53 36.36 34.21
CA LEU A 399 24.67 37.53 34.47
C LEU A 399 23.63 37.69 33.34
N PHE A 400 22.56 36.90 33.37
CA PHE A 400 21.44 37.00 32.43
C PHE A 400 20.32 37.82 33.06
N PRO A 401 19.96 39.01 32.53
CA PRO A 401 18.90 39.84 33.10
C PRO A 401 17.53 39.14 33.24
N ALA A 402 17.22 38.22 32.32
CA ALA A 402 16.00 37.40 32.33
C ALA A 402 16.30 35.89 32.49
N GLY A 403 17.48 35.52 33.02
CA GLY A 403 17.93 34.14 33.07
C GLY A 403 18.19 33.54 31.68
N VAL A 404 18.47 32.23 31.63
CA VAL A 404 18.75 31.49 30.39
C VAL A 404 17.55 31.50 29.42
N VAL A 405 16.32 31.61 29.96
CA VAL A 405 15.08 31.75 29.18
C VAL A 405 15.08 33.04 28.35
N GLY A 406 15.78 34.10 28.80
CA GLY A 406 15.92 35.35 28.06
C GLY A 406 16.49 35.17 26.66
N LEU A 407 17.55 34.36 26.50
CA LEU A 407 18.16 34.06 25.21
C LEU A 407 17.20 33.32 24.26
N PHE A 408 16.40 32.41 24.82
CA PHE A 408 15.39 31.68 24.07
C PHE A 408 14.29 32.62 23.55
N VAL A 409 13.75 33.47 24.42
CA VAL A 409 12.75 34.49 24.05
C VAL A 409 13.34 35.47 23.02
N TYR A 410 14.59 35.88 23.20
CA TYR A 410 15.29 36.77 22.28
C TYR A 410 15.38 36.17 20.87
N LEU A 411 15.79 34.90 20.75
CA LEU A 411 15.87 34.19 19.47
C LEU A 411 14.50 34.13 18.77
N ILE A 412 13.45 33.73 19.49
CA ILE A 412 12.11 33.55 18.91
C ILE A 412 11.52 34.89 18.47
N VAL A 413 11.55 35.90 19.35
CA VAL A 413 10.99 37.22 19.03
C VAL A 413 11.68 37.82 17.81
N LEU A 414 13.00 37.70 17.69
CA LEU A 414 13.72 38.22 16.53
C LEU A 414 13.42 37.44 15.25
N THR A 415 13.30 36.11 15.33
CA THR A 415 12.99 35.27 14.17
C THR A 415 11.59 35.55 13.63
N GLU A 416 10.57 35.57 14.51
CA GLU A 416 9.18 35.85 14.13
C GLU A 416 9.01 37.30 13.64
N SER A 417 9.65 38.26 14.33
CA SER A 417 9.58 39.67 13.93
C SER A 417 10.28 39.92 12.59
N ASN A 418 11.36 39.20 12.30
CA ASN A 418 12.03 39.28 11.01
C ASN A 418 11.08 38.91 9.87
N ASP A 419 10.36 37.79 9.99
CA ASP A 419 9.46 37.32 8.92
C ASP A 419 8.29 38.27 8.71
N ILE A 420 7.71 38.77 9.81
CA ILE A 420 6.67 39.80 9.79
C ILE A 420 7.18 41.08 9.12
N ALA A 421 8.35 41.58 9.54
CA ALA A 421 8.95 42.80 9.00
C ALA A 421 9.23 42.66 7.50
N GLN A 422 9.88 41.57 7.07
CA GLN A 422 10.14 41.31 5.65
C GLN A 422 8.84 41.24 4.82
N ALA A 423 7.77 40.64 5.37
CA ALA A 423 6.49 40.56 4.70
C ALA A 423 5.74 41.91 4.62
N ILE A 424 5.83 42.75 5.65
CA ILE A 424 5.24 44.10 5.68
C ILE A 424 5.96 45.01 4.69
N TRP A 425 7.29 45.13 4.82
CA TRP A 425 8.10 45.99 3.96
C TRP A 425 8.08 45.50 2.51
N GLY A 426 8.09 44.19 2.29
CA GLY A 426 7.97 43.60 0.95
C GLY A 426 6.62 43.88 0.28
N ARG A 427 5.51 43.87 1.03
CA ARG A 427 4.19 44.24 0.47
C ARG A 427 4.04 45.74 0.21
N ARG A 428 4.64 46.57 1.07
CA ARG A 428 4.46 48.03 1.03
C ARG A 428 5.41 48.74 0.06
N PHE A 429 6.64 48.23 -0.10
CA PHE A 429 7.69 48.88 -0.90
C PHE A 429 8.41 47.93 -1.85
N GLY A 430 8.11 46.62 -1.86
CA GLY A 430 8.81 45.63 -2.65
C GLY A 430 8.58 45.80 -4.14
N ARG A 431 9.59 46.32 -4.84
CA ARG A 431 9.57 46.53 -6.30
C ARG A 431 10.48 45.54 -7.02
N ARG A 432 11.61 45.17 -6.41
CA ARG A 432 12.61 44.29 -7.04
C ARG A 432 12.54 42.88 -6.44
N LYS A 433 12.11 41.90 -7.25
CA LYS A 433 12.07 40.48 -6.86
C LYS A 433 13.48 39.89 -6.78
N ILE A 434 13.73 39.04 -5.79
CA ILE A 434 15.05 38.40 -5.61
C ILE A 434 15.11 37.06 -6.37
N VAL A 435 14.19 36.14 -6.07
CA VAL A 435 14.14 34.78 -6.64
C VAL A 435 12.73 34.41 -7.10
N PRO A 436 12.20 35.05 -8.16
CA PRO A 436 10.79 34.93 -8.54
C PRO A 436 10.34 33.51 -8.91
N ARG A 437 11.26 32.65 -9.40
CA ARG A 437 10.98 31.25 -9.73
C ARG A 437 10.82 30.35 -8.50
N VAL A 438 11.47 30.69 -7.38
CA VAL A 438 11.44 29.89 -6.14
C VAL A 438 10.42 30.47 -5.15
N SER A 439 10.52 31.77 -4.88
CA SER A 439 9.65 32.52 -3.98
C SER A 439 9.19 33.84 -4.62
N PRO A 440 7.99 33.89 -5.23
CA PRO A 440 7.52 35.04 -6.03
C PRO A 440 7.33 36.33 -5.22
N ASN A 441 7.13 36.20 -3.91
CA ASN A 441 6.75 37.31 -3.04
C ASN A 441 7.95 37.99 -2.35
N LYS A 442 9.14 37.39 -2.36
CA LYS A 442 10.33 37.95 -1.69
C LYS A 442 10.99 39.06 -2.53
N THR A 443 11.37 40.16 -1.87
CA THR A 443 11.89 41.39 -2.51
C THR A 443 13.14 41.92 -1.80
N TRP A 444 14.01 42.61 -2.55
CA TRP A 444 15.22 43.24 -2.00
C TRP A 444 14.89 44.29 -0.93
N GLU A 445 13.87 45.10 -1.19
CA GLU A 445 13.43 46.11 -0.24
C GLU A 445 12.87 45.48 1.05
N GLY A 446 12.12 44.37 0.92
CA GLY A 446 11.64 43.59 2.06
C GLY A 446 12.78 43.02 2.90
N LEU A 447 13.82 42.47 2.27
CA LEU A 447 15.00 41.93 2.97
C LEU A 447 15.80 43.02 3.69
N LEU A 448 16.14 44.12 3.01
CA LEU A 448 16.99 45.18 3.58
C LEU A 448 16.30 45.94 4.72
N LEU A 449 15.02 46.28 4.54
CA LEU A 449 14.24 46.97 5.57
C LEU A 449 13.83 46.01 6.70
N GLY A 450 13.53 44.75 6.37
CA GLY A 450 13.32 43.69 7.36
C GLY A 450 14.55 43.50 8.23
N ALA A 451 15.73 43.33 7.64
CA ALA A 451 16.99 43.19 8.36
C ALA A 451 17.30 44.39 9.25
N SER A 452 17.12 45.62 8.74
CA SER A 452 17.27 46.84 9.54
C SER A 452 16.32 46.86 10.75
N THR A 453 15.06 46.41 10.56
CA THR A 453 14.06 46.31 11.64
C THR A 453 14.49 45.28 12.68
N THR A 454 14.93 44.09 12.25
CA THR A 454 15.39 43.01 13.12
C THR A 454 16.63 43.42 13.92
N ILE A 455 17.59 44.12 13.30
CA ILE A 455 18.80 44.63 13.97
C ILE A 455 18.42 45.67 15.04
N ALA A 456 17.55 46.62 14.71
CA ALA A 456 17.11 47.63 15.67
C ALA A 456 16.40 46.98 16.87
N LEU A 457 15.52 46.00 16.60
CA LEU A 457 14.84 45.24 17.64
C LEU A 457 15.83 44.41 18.48
N ALA A 458 16.84 43.81 17.85
CA ALA A 458 17.89 43.05 18.53
C ALA A 458 18.68 43.92 19.51
N VAL A 459 19.05 45.14 19.12
CA VAL A 459 19.74 46.10 20.00
C VAL A 459 18.82 46.55 21.14
N LEU A 460 17.55 46.81 20.86
CA LEU A 460 16.58 47.27 21.87
C LEU A 460 16.28 46.21 22.93
N LEU A 461 16.20 44.93 22.53
CA LEU A 461 15.89 43.83 23.44
C LEU A 461 17.12 43.27 24.16
N ALA A 462 18.33 43.52 23.65
CA ALA A 462 19.56 42.96 24.22
C ALA A 462 19.75 43.27 25.71
N PRO A 463 19.49 44.49 26.23
CA PRO A 463 19.57 44.79 27.66
C PRO A 463 18.61 44.04 28.56
N LEU A 464 17.49 43.60 28.03
CA LEU A 464 16.45 42.95 28.80
C LEU A 464 16.60 41.43 28.82
N LEU A 465 17.15 40.84 27.75
CA LEU A 465 17.07 39.40 27.49
C LEU A 465 18.43 38.71 27.38
N THR A 466 19.53 39.46 27.24
CA THR A 466 20.85 38.91 26.91
C THR A 466 21.93 39.49 27.82
N PRO A 467 23.09 38.82 27.97
CA PRO A 467 24.22 39.37 28.70
C PRO A 467 25.07 40.35 27.86
N PHE A 468 24.62 40.72 26.64
CA PHE A 468 25.42 41.50 25.69
C PHE A 468 25.78 42.92 26.15
N VAL A 469 25.18 43.39 27.25
CA VAL A 469 25.43 44.72 27.84
C VAL A 469 26.66 44.71 28.74
N ASP A 470 26.92 43.59 29.42
CA ASP A 470 27.98 43.46 30.42
C ASP A 470 29.27 42.88 29.85
N ILE A 471 29.34 42.63 28.53
CA ILE A 471 30.58 42.19 27.88
C ILE A 471 31.54 43.39 27.90
N PRO A 472 32.62 43.36 28.71
CA PRO A 472 33.52 44.50 28.81
C PRO A 472 34.13 44.78 27.44
N GLU A 473 34.21 46.06 27.08
CA GLU A 473 34.87 46.60 25.88
C GLU A 473 36.23 45.90 25.59
N LYS A 474 36.21 44.79 24.84
CA LYS A 474 37.42 44.12 24.33
C LYS A 474 37.20 43.53 22.93
N VAL A 475 36.43 44.22 22.10
CA VAL A 475 36.43 43.96 20.65
C VAL A 475 36.80 45.26 19.95
N HIS A 476 38.10 45.58 19.96
CA HIS A 476 38.66 46.63 19.11
C HIS A 476 38.79 46.08 17.69
N THR A 477 37.76 46.28 16.86
CA THR A 477 37.87 46.06 15.42
C THR A 477 37.91 47.44 14.77
N PHE A 478 39.06 47.83 14.21
CA PHE A 478 39.28 49.11 13.50
C PHE A 478 39.11 50.41 14.30
N GLY A 479 39.29 50.40 15.63
CA GLY A 479 39.34 51.63 16.43
C GLY A 479 37.99 52.34 16.68
N LEU A 480 36.87 51.69 16.37
CA LEU A 480 35.52 52.18 16.66
C LEU A 480 34.87 51.31 17.75
N THR A 481 34.53 51.89 18.90
CA THR A 481 33.75 51.23 19.94
C THR A 481 32.27 51.32 19.59
N ILE A 482 31.67 50.23 19.11
CA ILE A 482 30.23 50.15 18.84
C ILE A 482 29.56 49.42 20.02
N PRO A 483 28.81 50.13 20.90
CA PRO A 483 28.05 49.46 21.93
C PRO A 483 27.02 48.51 21.30
N TYR A 484 26.80 47.34 21.92
CA TYR A 484 25.88 46.30 21.44
C TYR A 484 26.23 45.63 20.10
N LEU A 485 27.51 45.68 19.67
CA LEU A 485 27.97 44.99 18.46
C LEU A 485 27.53 43.51 18.38
N PRO A 486 27.58 42.69 19.46
CA PRO A 486 27.05 41.33 19.42
C PRO A 486 25.56 41.24 19.06
N ALA A 487 24.73 42.16 19.57
CA ALA A 487 23.30 42.22 19.25
C ALA A 487 23.06 42.60 17.79
N VAL A 488 23.86 43.53 17.26
CA VAL A 488 23.81 43.92 15.83
C VAL A 488 24.15 42.73 14.93
N VAL A 489 25.21 41.99 15.27
CA VAL A 489 25.64 40.80 14.53
C VAL A 489 24.57 39.70 14.59
N VAL A 490 24.03 39.41 15.78
CA VAL A 490 22.96 38.40 15.92
C VAL A 490 21.71 38.80 15.14
N GLY A 491 21.27 40.06 15.21
CA GLY A 491 20.13 40.56 14.44
C GLY A 491 20.34 40.42 12.92
N ALA A 492 21.55 40.73 12.43
CA ALA A 492 21.90 40.56 11.02
C ALA A 492 21.95 39.09 10.60
N LEU A 493 22.51 38.21 11.43
CA LEU A 493 22.57 36.77 11.18
C LEU A 493 21.18 36.13 11.16
N ILE A 494 20.28 36.52 12.09
CA ILE A 494 18.89 36.03 12.09
C ILE A 494 18.15 36.50 10.84
N ALA A 495 18.30 37.77 10.47
CA ALA A 495 17.61 38.31 9.30
C ALA A 495 18.07 37.66 7.98
N GLY A 496 19.38 37.48 7.82
CA GLY A 496 19.96 36.79 6.65
C GLY A 496 19.67 35.30 6.67
N GLY A 497 19.92 34.63 7.79
CA GLY A 497 19.70 33.20 7.98
C GLY A 497 18.24 32.79 7.78
N GLY A 498 17.30 33.53 8.37
CA GLY A 498 15.86 33.31 8.17
C GLY A 498 15.46 33.45 6.71
N PHE A 499 15.95 34.47 6.00
CA PHE A 499 15.68 34.67 4.58
C PHE A 499 16.21 33.52 3.70
N PHE A 500 17.46 33.10 3.90
CA PHE A 500 18.04 32.01 3.12
C PHE A 500 17.43 30.65 3.49
N GLY A 501 17.06 30.45 4.75
CA GLY A 501 16.29 29.29 5.21
C GLY A 501 14.95 29.19 4.49
N ASP A 502 14.17 30.28 4.47
CA ASP A 502 12.89 30.39 3.78
C ASP A 502 12.97 30.03 2.29
N ILE A 503 13.98 30.55 1.60
CA ILE A 503 14.18 30.27 0.17
C ILE A 503 14.61 28.84 -0.05
N THR A 504 15.47 28.28 0.82
CA THR A 504 15.92 26.89 0.72
C THR A 504 14.76 25.92 0.88
N ILE A 505 13.92 26.10 1.91
CA ILE A 505 12.71 25.30 2.08
C ILE A 505 11.74 25.51 0.91
N SER A 506 11.61 26.73 0.41
CA SER A 506 10.81 27.00 -0.80
C SER A 506 11.34 26.27 -2.03
N ALA A 507 12.67 26.18 -2.21
CA ALA A 507 13.29 25.47 -3.32
C ALA A 507 12.99 23.97 -3.28
N ILE A 508 13.20 23.35 -2.12
CA ILE A 508 12.89 21.93 -1.88
C ILE A 508 11.41 21.65 -2.21
N LYS A 509 10.50 22.52 -1.75
CA LYS A 509 9.07 22.38 -2.06
C LYS A 509 8.78 22.46 -3.57
N ARG A 510 9.45 23.37 -4.31
CA ARG A 510 9.27 23.50 -5.77
C ARG A 510 9.77 22.28 -6.53
N GLU A 511 10.89 21.69 -6.11
CA GLU A 511 11.44 20.48 -6.72
C GLU A 511 10.45 19.31 -6.65
N VAL A 512 9.76 19.18 -5.51
CA VAL A 512 8.75 18.13 -5.28
C VAL A 512 7.38 18.48 -5.91
N GLY A 513 7.21 19.67 -6.48
CA GLY A 513 5.95 20.13 -7.06
C GLY A 513 4.88 20.54 -6.03
N VAL A 514 5.26 20.73 -4.76
CA VAL A 514 4.36 21.11 -3.66
C VAL A 514 4.54 22.60 -3.33
N LYS A 515 3.46 23.31 -2.97
CA LYS A 515 3.52 24.72 -2.54
C LYS A 515 3.49 24.87 -1.02
N ASP A 516 2.58 24.15 -0.36
CA ASP A 516 2.36 24.16 1.10
C ASP A 516 2.25 22.71 1.62
N SER A 517 2.88 22.40 2.77
CA SER A 517 3.23 21.01 3.16
C SER A 517 2.72 20.54 4.52
N GLY A 518 1.85 21.28 5.22
CA GLY A 518 1.48 20.96 6.61
C GLY A 518 -0.03 20.91 6.87
N THR A 519 -0.46 20.06 7.82
CA THR A 519 -1.86 19.94 8.27
C THR A 519 -2.06 20.13 9.78
N LEU A 520 -0.98 20.26 10.56
CA LEU A 520 -1.08 20.34 12.03
C LEU A 520 -1.69 21.66 12.53
N LEU A 521 -1.49 22.73 11.77
CA LEU A 521 -1.93 24.08 12.10
C LEU A 521 -2.90 24.57 11.03
N PRO A 522 -4.20 24.50 11.31
CA PRO A 522 -5.14 24.71 10.26
C PRO A 522 -5.24 26.18 9.83
N GLY A 523 -5.26 26.42 8.52
CA GLY A 523 -5.17 27.75 7.91
C GLY A 523 -3.85 28.01 7.17
N GLN A 524 -2.85 27.14 7.36
CA GLN A 524 -1.69 27.00 6.49
C GLN A 524 -1.93 25.76 5.62
N GLY A 525 -1.88 25.90 4.28
CA GLY A 525 -2.32 24.89 3.34
C GLY A 525 -1.51 23.60 3.39
N GLY A 526 -2.16 22.47 3.09
CA GLY A 526 -1.53 21.17 2.92
C GLY A 526 -2.39 20.32 2.00
N MET A 527 -1.79 19.82 0.92
CA MET A 527 -2.43 19.08 -0.19
C MET A 527 -2.54 17.59 0.14
N LEU A 528 -3.23 17.22 1.23
CA LEU A 528 -3.21 15.84 1.76
C LEU A 528 -4.40 14.95 1.40
N ASP A 529 -5.29 15.36 0.50
CA ASP A 529 -6.48 14.54 0.19
C ASP A 529 -6.37 13.67 -1.08
N ARG A 530 -5.16 13.48 -1.64
CA ARG A 530 -4.95 12.51 -2.74
C ARG A 530 -4.34 11.17 -2.33
N VAL A 531 -4.10 10.94 -1.03
CA VAL A 531 -3.39 9.72 -0.57
C VAL A 531 -4.12 8.99 0.58
N ASP A 532 -5.23 9.53 1.09
CA ASP A 532 -5.99 8.92 2.18
C ASP A 532 -7.07 7.91 1.74
N SER A 533 -7.02 7.42 0.50
CA SER A 533 -7.89 6.32 0.03
C SER A 533 -7.29 4.91 0.19
N SER A 534 -6.07 4.78 0.72
CA SER A 534 -5.57 3.46 1.12
C SER A 534 -5.70 3.30 2.63
N GLU A 535 -6.51 2.32 3.07
CA GLU A 535 -6.69 1.91 4.47
C GLU A 535 -5.38 1.52 5.21
N GLN A 536 -4.20 1.68 4.59
CA GLN A 536 -2.91 1.25 5.11
C GLN A 536 -2.11 2.31 5.87
N ASN A 537 -2.54 3.58 5.94
CA ASN A 537 -1.73 4.62 6.61
C ASN A 537 -2.50 5.42 7.68
N LYS A 538 -3.02 4.72 8.68
CA LYS A 538 -3.44 5.35 9.94
C LYS A 538 -2.28 6.21 10.48
N SER A 539 -2.53 7.51 10.67
CA SER A 539 -1.56 8.49 11.18
C SER A 539 -0.62 7.88 12.22
N LEU A 540 0.70 7.96 11.96
CA LEU A 540 1.76 7.58 12.89
C LEU A 540 1.68 8.38 14.21
N PHE A 541 0.98 9.50 14.22
CA PHE A 541 0.69 10.31 15.40
C PHE A 541 -0.77 10.12 15.80
N ASN A 542 -0.97 9.16 16.70
CA ASN A 542 -2.23 8.89 17.36
C ASN A 542 -1.97 8.85 18.89
N VAL A 543 -3.03 8.85 19.69
CA VAL A 543 -2.91 8.94 21.15
C VAL A 543 -2.03 7.81 21.72
N PRO A 544 -2.20 6.53 21.31
CA PRO A 544 -1.31 5.45 21.72
C PRO A 544 0.17 5.70 21.40
N ASN A 545 0.50 6.06 20.16
CA ASN A 545 1.90 6.28 19.75
C ASN A 545 2.54 7.47 20.50
N THR A 546 1.72 8.46 20.88
CA THR A 546 2.15 9.60 21.71
C THR A 546 2.53 9.15 23.12
N LEU A 547 1.75 8.25 23.72
CA LEU A 547 2.06 7.67 25.03
C LEU A 547 3.34 6.82 24.98
N CYS A 548 3.52 5.99 23.95
CA CYS A 548 4.78 5.24 23.77
C CYS A 548 5.98 6.20 23.62
N THR A 549 5.81 7.33 22.93
CA THR A 549 6.85 8.36 22.78
C THR A 549 7.16 9.05 24.11
N ILE A 550 6.14 9.38 24.91
CA ILE A 550 6.31 9.93 26.25
C ILE A 550 7.09 8.95 27.12
N ARG A 551 6.76 7.65 27.08
CA ARG A 551 7.48 6.60 27.80
C ARG A 551 8.94 6.52 27.36
N LEU A 552 9.21 6.51 26.05
CA LEU A 552 10.55 6.47 25.49
C LEU A 552 11.40 7.65 25.94
N VAL A 553 10.89 8.88 25.76
CA VAL A 553 11.60 10.12 26.15
C VAL A 553 11.74 10.20 27.67
N GLY A 554 10.67 9.93 28.41
CA GLY A 554 10.67 9.95 29.86
C GLY A 554 11.66 8.96 30.47
N SER A 555 11.87 7.80 29.85
CA SER A 555 12.87 6.81 30.27
C SER A 555 14.31 7.33 30.13
N LEU A 556 14.61 8.05 29.05
CA LEU A 556 15.91 8.70 28.86
C LEU A 556 16.10 9.89 29.82
N VAL A 557 15.04 10.66 30.07
CA VAL A 557 15.04 11.73 31.07
C VAL A 557 15.30 11.15 32.46
N MET A 558 14.70 10.01 32.79
CA MET A 558 14.95 9.30 34.05
C MET A 558 16.43 8.96 34.26
N LEU A 559 17.11 8.44 33.22
CA LEU A 559 18.56 8.18 33.26
C LEU A 559 19.39 9.47 33.37
N ALA A 560 18.96 10.56 32.76
CA ALA A 560 19.65 11.84 32.88
C ALA A 560 19.54 12.41 34.31
N LEU A 561 18.37 12.26 34.93
CA LEU A 561 18.07 12.79 36.26
C LEU A 561 18.80 12.03 37.38
N THR A 562 19.20 10.77 37.19
CA THR A 562 20.04 10.07 38.19
C THR A 562 21.40 10.72 38.43
N TRP A 563 21.87 11.55 37.48
CA TRP A 563 23.10 12.31 37.65
C TRP A 563 22.96 13.55 38.55
N THR A 564 21.73 13.93 38.92
CA THR A 564 21.43 15.21 39.60
C THR A 564 21.06 15.07 41.09
N ASP A 565 21.36 13.92 41.72
CA ASP A 565 21.15 13.66 43.16
C ASP A 565 19.71 13.90 43.67
N LEU A 566 18.71 13.66 42.81
CA LEU A 566 17.29 13.68 43.19
C LEU A 566 16.94 12.58 44.20
N SER A 567 15.90 12.80 45.03
CA SER A 567 15.50 11.80 46.04
C SER A 567 14.85 10.55 45.43
N SER A 568 15.03 9.40 46.07
CA SER A 568 14.51 8.09 45.64
C SER A 568 12.98 8.07 45.39
N GLY A 569 12.22 8.93 46.09
CA GLY A 569 10.77 9.07 45.92
C GLY A 569 10.37 9.65 44.55
N TYR A 570 11.14 10.59 43.99
CA TYR A 570 10.86 11.14 42.65
C TYR A 570 11.10 10.10 41.55
N PHE A 571 12.13 9.26 41.70
CA PHE A 571 12.39 8.16 40.77
C PHE A 571 11.28 7.12 40.80
N LEU A 572 10.83 6.72 41.99
CA LEU A 572 9.71 5.79 42.11
C LEU A 572 8.43 6.35 41.48
N ALA A 573 8.11 7.63 41.72
CA ALA A 573 6.94 8.27 41.12
C ALA A 573 7.03 8.33 39.58
N MET A 574 8.20 8.61 39.03
CA MET A 574 8.41 8.66 37.59
C MET A 574 8.36 7.26 36.96
N ILE A 575 8.93 6.24 37.60
CA ILE A 575 8.82 4.85 37.15
C ILE A 575 7.35 4.42 37.12
N ILE A 576 6.59 4.71 38.19
CA ILE A 576 5.15 4.39 38.25
C ILE A 576 4.38 5.12 37.14
N PHE A 577 4.67 6.40 36.92
CA PHE A 577 4.03 7.18 35.84
C PHE A 577 4.33 6.57 34.46
N LEU A 578 5.60 6.35 34.13
CA LEU A 578 6.01 5.79 32.84
C LEU A 578 5.46 4.38 32.65
N GLN A 579 5.48 3.53 33.68
CA GLN A 579 4.88 2.21 33.62
C GLN A 579 3.36 2.27 33.41
N SER A 580 2.66 3.25 33.98
CA SER A 580 1.21 3.40 33.78
C SER A 580 0.86 3.71 32.32
N THR A 581 1.77 4.36 31.58
CA THR A 581 1.53 4.66 30.15
C THR A 581 1.43 3.40 29.29
N ASP A 582 2.19 2.35 29.61
CA ASP A 582 2.13 1.01 28.97
C ASP A 582 0.78 0.30 29.16
N TRP A 583 0.16 0.52 30.32
CA TRP A 583 -1.14 -0.10 30.57
C TRP A 583 -2.27 0.60 29.82
N VAL A 584 -2.11 1.90 29.62
CA VAL A 584 -3.12 2.79 29.05
C VAL A 584 -3.05 2.80 27.52
N ASP A 585 -1.86 2.80 26.92
CA ASP A 585 -1.67 2.92 25.48
C ASP A 585 -2.33 1.77 24.69
N GLY A 586 -2.17 0.51 25.12
CA GLY A 586 -2.78 -0.65 24.48
C GLY A 586 -4.30 -0.67 24.59
N LYS A 587 -4.85 -0.20 25.73
CA LYS A 587 -6.32 -0.08 25.91
C LYS A 587 -6.89 1.05 25.06
N LEU A 588 -6.22 2.20 25.01
CA LEU A 588 -6.64 3.32 24.17
C LEU A 588 -6.52 2.99 22.69
N ALA A 589 -5.52 2.21 22.28
CA ALA A 589 -5.38 1.77 20.89
C ALA A 589 -6.59 0.92 20.44
N ILE A 590 -7.07 0.03 21.31
CA ILE A 590 -8.27 -0.78 21.07
C ILE A 590 -9.52 0.10 21.07
N LEU A 591 -9.71 0.90 22.11
CA LEU A 591 -10.91 1.72 22.31
C LEU A 591 -11.10 2.76 21.19
N LEU A 592 -10.00 3.38 20.75
CA LEU A 592 -10.00 4.40 19.69
C LEU A 592 -9.87 3.80 18.29
N LYS A 593 -9.78 2.47 18.14
CA LYS A 593 -9.49 1.76 16.87
C LYS A 593 -8.21 2.24 16.15
N GLN A 594 -7.24 2.75 16.91
CA GLN A 594 -5.99 3.37 16.45
C GLN A 594 -4.79 2.41 16.43
N GLN A 595 -5.02 1.09 16.41
CA GLN A 595 -3.94 0.10 16.32
C GLN A 595 -3.16 0.23 15.00
N THR A 596 -1.83 0.32 15.09
CA THR A 596 -0.93 0.41 13.92
C THR A 596 0.27 -0.53 14.07
N SER A 597 0.78 -1.03 12.94
CA SER A 597 1.98 -1.89 12.92
C SER A 597 3.25 -1.14 13.35
N PHE A 598 3.29 0.18 13.12
CA PHE A 598 4.34 1.06 13.63
C PHE A 598 4.21 1.24 15.15
N GLY A 599 3.00 1.49 15.65
CA GLY A 599 2.73 1.63 17.08
C GLY A 599 3.21 0.43 17.88
N ALA A 600 2.92 -0.79 17.42
CA ALA A 600 3.42 -2.01 18.06
C ALA A 600 4.96 -2.11 18.10
N LYS A 601 5.66 -1.59 17.08
CA LYS A 601 7.14 -1.55 17.07
C LYS A 601 7.68 -0.46 17.99
N LEU A 602 7.06 0.72 17.98
CA LEU A 602 7.42 1.84 18.84
C LEU A 602 7.25 1.47 20.31
N ASP A 603 6.16 0.79 20.62
CA ASP A 603 5.84 0.22 21.93
C ASP A 603 6.95 -0.72 22.43
N SER A 604 7.35 -1.70 21.59
CA SER A 604 8.46 -2.61 21.92
C SER A 604 9.79 -1.89 22.19
N VAL A 605 10.09 -0.81 21.44
CA VAL A 605 11.30 0.02 21.65
C VAL A 605 11.19 0.85 22.93
N ALA A 606 10.01 1.42 23.19
CA ALA A 606 9.75 2.19 24.41
C ALA A 606 9.87 1.30 25.66
N ASP A 607 9.34 0.08 25.62
CA ASP A 607 9.48 -0.92 26.69
C ASP A 607 10.93 -1.31 26.95
N ALA A 608 11.67 -1.67 25.89
CA ALA A 608 13.07 -2.03 26.03
C ALA A 608 13.89 -0.89 26.64
N THR A 609 13.61 0.36 26.22
CA THR A 609 14.27 1.55 26.75
C THR A 609 13.88 1.79 28.20
N PHE A 610 12.61 1.66 28.55
CA PHE A 610 12.09 1.85 29.90
C PHE A 610 12.66 0.83 30.89
N TYR A 611 12.60 -0.46 30.58
CA TYR A 611 13.14 -1.51 31.46
C TYR A 611 14.66 -1.45 31.57
N GLY A 612 15.36 -1.18 30.46
CA GLY A 612 16.81 -0.96 30.48
C GLY A 612 17.21 0.24 31.34
N SER A 613 16.49 1.36 31.19
CA SER A 613 16.69 2.56 32.00
C SER A 613 16.42 2.29 33.48
N THR A 614 15.33 1.60 33.78
CA THR A 614 14.95 1.23 35.17
C THR A 614 16.02 0.37 35.82
N LEU A 615 16.56 -0.63 35.11
CA LEU A 615 17.64 -1.48 35.63
C LEU A 615 18.91 -0.68 35.94
N LEU A 616 19.32 0.22 35.05
CA LEU A 616 20.50 1.08 35.25
C LEU A 616 20.31 2.07 36.40
N VAL A 617 19.14 2.71 36.51
CA VAL A 617 18.81 3.61 37.62
C VAL A 617 18.75 2.85 38.94
N THR A 618 18.19 1.63 38.95
CA THR A 618 18.17 0.78 40.14
C THR A 618 19.58 0.34 40.52
N TRP A 619 20.45 0.05 39.53
CA TRP A 619 21.87 -0.26 39.77
C TRP A 619 22.61 0.89 40.43
N TRP A 620 22.33 2.12 40.01
CA TRP A 620 22.92 3.31 40.61
C TRP A 620 22.45 3.55 42.05
N LEU A 621 21.13 3.45 42.30
CA LEU A 621 20.53 3.83 43.58
C LEU A 621 20.51 2.71 44.64
N LYS A 622 20.44 1.45 44.19
CA LYS A 622 20.26 0.24 45.01
C LYS A 622 21.21 -0.88 44.56
N GLY A 623 22.42 -0.52 44.12
CA GLY A 623 23.39 -1.45 43.54
C GLY A 623 23.70 -2.68 44.41
N ASP A 624 23.77 -2.52 45.73
CA ASP A 624 24.03 -3.61 46.67
C ASP A 624 22.96 -4.71 46.62
N VAL A 625 21.69 -4.32 46.44
CA VAL A 625 20.55 -5.24 46.34
C VAL A 625 20.61 -6.01 45.03
N LEU A 626 20.93 -5.33 43.92
CA LEU A 626 21.02 -5.97 42.60
C LEU A 626 22.23 -6.89 42.47
N GLN A 627 23.35 -6.58 43.12
CA GLN A 627 24.51 -7.47 43.16
C GLN A 627 24.19 -8.80 43.83
N GLN A 628 23.41 -8.78 44.93
CA GLN A 628 22.98 -10.00 45.63
C GLN A 628 22.01 -10.84 44.79
N GLU A 629 21.15 -10.20 43.99
CA GLU A 629 20.14 -10.86 43.15
C GLU A 629 20.59 -11.07 41.69
N TRP A 630 21.86 -10.82 41.38
CA TRP A 630 22.40 -10.89 40.02
C TRP A 630 22.10 -12.22 39.29
N PRO A 631 22.14 -13.42 39.93
CA PRO A 631 21.79 -14.66 39.24
C PRO A 631 20.37 -14.67 38.65
N TRP A 632 19.39 -14.08 39.35
CA TRP A 632 18.00 -13.99 38.89
C TRP A 632 17.85 -13.01 37.73
N ILE A 633 18.53 -11.87 37.82
CA ILE A 633 18.52 -10.84 36.79
C ILE A 633 19.23 -11.34 35.52
N ALA A 634 20.39 -11.98 35.67
CA ALA A 634 21.15 -12.55 34.57
C ALA A 634 20.37 -13.66 33.83
N ALA A 635 19.63 -14.50 34.57
CA ALA A 635 18.75 -15.50 33.96
C ALA A 635 17.64 -14.85 33.11
N ALA A 636 17.00 -13.79 33.62
CA ALA A 636 15.96 -13.05 32.89
C ALA A 636 16.51 -12.37 31.62
N LEU A 637 17.66 -11.71 31.72
CA LEU A 637 18.34 -11.11 30.57
C LEU A 637 18.78 -12.16 29.54
N GLY A 638 19.29 -13.31 29.99
CA GLY A 638 19.68 -14.42 29.12
C GLY A 638 18.49 -15.01 28.36
N ALA A 639 17.35 -15.21 29.04
CA ALA A 639 16.13 -15.70 28.39
C ALA A 639 15.61 -14.69 27.34
N TYR A 640 15.65 -13.39 27.64
CA TYR A 640 15.28 -12.34 26.70
C TYR A 640 16.21 -12.31 25.47
N ALA A 641 17.52 -12.39 25.68
CA ALA A 641 18.51 -12.44 24.60
C ALA A 641 18.32 -13.68 23.71
N LEU A 642 18.04 -14.85 24.29
CA LEU A 642 17.75 -16.09 23.56
C LEU A 642 16.53 -15.95 22.65
N ASN A 643 15.43 -15.39 23.18
CA ASN A 643 14.21 -15.13 22.40
C ASN A 643 14.51 -14.20 21.20
N MET A 644 15.24 -13.12 21.45
CA MET A 644 15.59 -12.15 20.43
C MET A 644 16.50 -12.75 19.35
N ALA A 645 17.48 -13.56 19.75
CA ALA A 645 18.37 -14.29 18.83
C ALA A 645 17.59 -15.34 18.00
N ALA A 646 16.68 -16.09 18.62
CA ALA A 646 15.86 -17.08 17.92
C ALA A 646 14.96 -16.44 16.86
N ALA A 647 14.30 -15.33 17.20
CA ALA A 647 13.46 -14.58 16.27
C ALA A 647 14.28 -13.99 15.12
N PHE A 648 15.44 -13.42 15.41
CA PHE A 648 16.32 -12.85 14.38
C PHE A 648 16.89 -13.94 13.46
N ALA A 649 17.33 -15.07 14.00
CA ALA A 649 17.84 -16.20 13.22
C ALA A 649 16.78 -16.80 12.29
N LYS A 650 15.51 -16.85 12.73
CA LYS A 650 14.43 -17.44 11.95
C LYS A 650 13.77 -16.48 10.96
N PHE A 651 13.46 -15.26 11.39
CA PHE A 651 12.64 -14.31 10.63
C PHE A 651 13.40 -13.07 10.15
N HIS A 652 14.66 -12.90 10.55
CA HIS A 652 15.43 -11.67 10.30
C HIS A 652 14.72 -10.40 10.80
N ARG A 653 13.94 -10.55 11.88
CA ARG A 653 13.13 -9.52 12.55
C ARG A 653 13.16 -9.77 14.05
N LEU A 654 13.04 -8.70 14.83
CA LEU A 654 12.86 -8.78 16.28
C LEU A 654 11.44 -9.27 16.62
N PRO A 655 11.25 -10.00 17.72
CA PRO A 655 9.94 -10.50 18.11
C PRO A 655 9.07 -9.37 18.70
N ALA A 656 7.76 -9.45 18.46
CA ALA A 656 6.76 -8.51 18.99
C ALA A 656 5.51 -9.30 19.43
N TYR A 657 5.68 -10.18 20.42
CA TYR A 657 4.62 -11.08 20.88
C TYR A 657 3.95 -10.56 22.16
N HIS A 658 2.69 -10.15 22.07
CA HIS A 658 1.88 -9.79 23.24
C HIS A 658 1.19 -11.01 23.86
N THR A 659 2.00 -11.89 24.45
CA THR A 659 1.50 -13.08 25.16
C THR A 659 0.72 -12.69 26.42
N ARG A 660 -0.27 -13.50 26.82
CA ARG A 660 -0.97 -13.30 28.11
C ARG A 660 0.00 -13.36 29.29
N MET A 661 1.01 -14.22 29.21
CA MET A 661 2.04 -14.37 30.24
C MET A 661 2.90 -13.11 30.39
N ALA A 662 3.21 -12.40 29.30
CA ALA A 662 3.92 -11.13 29.35
C ALA A 662 3.17 -10.06 30.15
N LYS A 663 1.83 -10.01 30.06
CA LYS A 663 1.00 -9.08 30.87
C LYS A 663 1.06 -9.40 32.36
N THR A 664 1.09 -10.68 32.71
CA THR A 664 1.29 -11.11 34.10
C THR A 664 2.71 -10.78 34.58
N GLY A 665 3.72 -10.98 33.72
CA GLY A 665 5.11 -10.61 34.00
C GLY A 665 5.27 -9.12 34.27
N TRP A 666 4.66 -8.26 33.46
CA TRP A 666 4.63 -6.81 33.66
C TRP A 666 4.11 -6.42 35.06
N LEU A 667 2.98 -6.99 35.48
CA LEU A 667 2.39 -6.68 36.79
C LEU A 667 3.32 -7.09 37.94
N LEU A 668 3.95 -8.26 37.82
CA LEU A 668 4.89 -8.76 38.82
C LEU A 668 6.15 -7.89 38.90
N ILE A 669 6.67 -7.41 37.76
CA ILE A 669 7.79 -6.44 37.73
C ILE A 669 7.39 -5.14 38.42
N SER A 670 6.19 -4.61 38.19
CA SER A 670 5.71 -3.40 38.86
C SER A 670 5.71 -3.54 40.39
N ILE A 671 5.20 -4.67 40.89
CA ILE A 671 5.21 -4.98 42.33
C ILE A 671 6.65 -5.11 42.84
N ALA A 672 7.53 -5.75 42.07
CA ALA A 672 8.94 -5.88 42.42
C ALA A 672 9.66 -4.54 42.53
N ILE A 673 9.45 -3.63 41.58
CA ILE A 673 10.08 -2.30 41.60
C ILE A 673 9.61 -1.53 42.84
N ILE A 674 8.31 -1.52 43.13
CA ILE A 674 7.78 -0.88 44.33
C ILE A 674 8.44 -1.49 45.57
N ALA A 675 8.50 -2.81 45.68
CA ALA A 675 9.07 -3.50 46.83
C ALA A 675 10.57 -3.21 47.05
N VAL A 676 11.34 -3.03 45.96
CA VAL A 676 12.78 -2.68 46.02
C VAL A 676 12.98 -1.22 46.42
N TYR A 677 12.16 -0.29 45.92
CA TYR A 677 12.32 1.14 46.21
C TYR A 677 11.72 1.57 47.56
N THR A 678 10.75 0.82 48.09
CA THR A 678 10.19 1.05 49.44
C THR A 678 10.89 0.24 50.53
N ASP A 679 11.95 -0.49 50.19
CA ASP A 679 12.67 -1.39 51.10
C ASP A 679 11.74 -2.41 51.78
N TRP A 680 10.67 -2.83 51.11
CA TRP A 680 9.66 -3.73 51.66
C TRP A 680 10.15 -5.18 51.73
N SER A 681 10.54 -5.77 50.59
CA SER A 681 11.05 -7.14 50.52
C SER A 681 11.62 -7.48 49.14
N ILE A 682 12.54 -8.44 49.09
CA ILE A 682 13.22 -8.86 47.84
C ILE A 682 12.53 -10.02 47.11
N TRP A 683 11.70 -10.83 47.78
CA TRP A 683 11.05 -11.98 47.15
C TRP A 683 10.17 -11.63 45.92
N PRO A 684 9.48 -10.46 45.84
CA PRO A 684 8.71 -10.12 44.65
C PRO A 684 9.58 -9.99 43.40
N LEU A 685 10.83 -9.54 43.53
CA LEU A 685 11.80 -9.47 42.43
C LEU A 685 12.16 -10.86 41.88
N ARG A 686 12.34 -11.84 42.77
CA ARG A 686 12.63 -13.24 42.37
C ARG A 686 11.45 -13.87 41.61
N ILE A 687 10.22 -13.61 42.05
CA ILE A 687 9.02 -14.10 41.36
C ILE A 687 8.86 -13.41 40.01
N ALA A 688 9.07 -12.10 39.94
CA ALA A 688 8.99 -11.33 38.70
C ALA A 688 10.02 -11.81 37.66
N THR A 689 11.28 -11.98 38.06
CA THR A 689 12.36 -12.48 37.18
C THR A 689 12.10 -13.91 36.70
N ALA A 690 11.61 -14.80 37.58
CA ALA A 690 11.20 -16.15 37.16
C ALA A 690 10.06 -16.12 36.12
N ALA A 691 9.06 -15.27 36.30
CA ALA A 691 7.96 -15.10 35.35
C ALA A 691 8.46 -14.56 34.00
N VAL A 692 9.42 -13.63 33.99
CA VAL A 692 10.08 -13.11 32.78
C VAL A 692 10.83 -14.21 32.03
N CYS A 693 11.56 -15.08 32.74
CA CYS A 693 12.23 -16.22 32.14
C CYS A 693 11.24 -17.15 31.42
N ILE A 694 10.16 -17.55 32.10
CA ILE A 694 9.15 -18.45 31.53
C ILE A 694 8.47 -17.80 30.32
N THR A 695 8.14 -16.52 30.40
CA THR A 695 7.54 -15.76 29.30
C THR A 695 8.43 -15.76 28.06
N ASN A 696 9.73 -15.47 28.21
CA ASN A 696 10.66 -15.44 27.08
C ASN A 696 10.94 -16.83 26.49
N LEU A 697 10.93 -17.87 27.32
CA LEU A 697 11.00 -19.26 26.84
C LEU A 697 9.74 -19.63 26.03
N GLU A 698 8.54 -19.25 26.48
CA GLU A 698 7.30 -19.44 25.70
C GLU A 698 7.39 -18.73 24.35
N GLN A 699 7.83 -17.47 24.33
CA GLN A 699 8.01 -16.69 23.10
C GLN A 699 9.03 -17.30 22.14
N THR A 700 10.10 -17.90 22.68
CA THR A 700 11.07 -18.66 21.88
C THR A 700 10.41 -19.87 21.22
N VAL A 701 9.57 -20.61 21.95
CA VAL A 701 8.83 -21.76 21.38
C VAL A 701 7.79 -21.29 20.35
N ILE A 702 7.08 -20.18 20.60
CA ILE A 702 6.16 -19.54 19.64
C ILE A 702 6.89 -19.20 18.34
N THR A 703 8.08 -18.60 18.45
CA THR A 703 8.94 -18.27 17.30
C THR A 703 9.16 -19.50 16.44
N PHE A 704 9.52 -20.65 17.04
CA PHE A 704 9.74 -21.89 16.31
C PHE A 704 8.45 -22.52 15.79
N ALA A 705 7.31 -22.33 16.46
CA ALA A 705 6.01 -22.85 16.04
C ALA A 705 5.45 -22.15 14.78
N LEU A 706 5.62 -20.84 14.65
CA LEU A 706 5.04 -20.04 13.55
C LEU A 706 5.71 -20.27 12.20
N LEU A 707 4.96 -20.08 11.11
CA LEU A 707 5.49 -20.15 9.73
C LEU A 707 5.96 -18.79 9.20
N SER A 708 5.22 -17.72 9.48
CA SER A 708 5.57 -16.34 9.14
C SER A 708 5.58 -15.46 10.41
N PRO A 709 6.28 -14.30 10.40
CA PRO A 709 6.29 -13.40 11.55
C PRO A 709 4.89 -12.82 11.78
N HIS A 710 4.37 -12.99 12.98
CA HIS A 710 3.08 -12.44 13.40
C HIS A 710 3.29 -11.58 14.65
N VAL A 711 2.42 -10.59 14.80
CA VAL A 711 2.29 -9.75 15.99
C VAL A 711 1.09 -10.29 16.81
N ASP A 712 1.05 -10.04 18.11
CA ASP A 712 -0.12 -10.30 18.97
C ASP A 712 -0.56 -11.76 19.09
N ILE A 713 0.38 -12.66 19.42
CA ILE A 713 0.04 -14.06 19.70
C ILE A 713 -0.24 -14.23 21.20
N PRO A 714 -1.48 -14.58 21.61
CA PRO A 714 -1.83 -14.64 23.03
C PRO A 714 -1.15 -15.77 23.80
N SER A 715 -0.87 -16.88 23.12
CA SER A 715 -0.21 -18.07 23.71
C SER A 715 0.32 -19.03 22.65
N LEU A 716 1.15 -19.98 23.08
CA LEU A 716 1.66 -21.05 22.22
C LEU A 716 0.57 -21.86 21.49
N TYR A 717 -0.57 -22.11 22.13
CA TYR A 717 -1.71 -22.79 21.50
C TYR A 717 -2.19 -22.07 20.23
N HIS A 718 -2.27 -20.73 20.29
CA HIS A 718 -2.70 -19.91 19.15
C HIS A 718 -1.69 -19.95 18.02
N ALA A 719 -0.38 -20.00 18.32
CA ALA A 719 0.65 -20.14 17.29
C ALA A 719 0.50 -21.44 16.49
N PHE A 720 0.20 -22.57 17.16
CA PHE A 720 -0.06 -23.84 16.47
C PHE A 720 -1.36 -23.83 15.66
N LYS A 721 -2.40 -23.15 16.14
CA LYS A 721 -3.66 -22.97 15.41
C LYS A 721 -3.46 -22.17 14.12
N ILE A 722 -2.80 -20.99 14.22
CA ILE A 722 -2.46 -20.13 13.07
C ILE A 722 -1.70 -20.93 12.01
N ARG A 723 -0.69 -21.70 12.42
CA ARG A 723 0.08 -22.54 11.50
C ARG A 723 -0.78 -23.54 10.73
N ARG A 724 -1.73 -24.20 11.41
CA ARG A 724 -2.63 -25.17 10.75
C ARG A 724 -3.60 -24.49 9.79
N GLU A 725 -4.15 -23.34 10.17
CA GLU A 725 -5.08 -22.58 9.34
C GLU A 725 -4.40 -22.09 8.06
N GLN A 726 -3.21 -21.50 8.15
CA GLN A 726 -2.45 -21.04 6.99
C GLN A 726 -2.20 -22.15 5.95
N GLN A 727 -1.85 -23.35 6.39
CA GLN A 727 -1.61 -24.48 5.47
C GLN A 727 -2.89 -24.92 4.75
N LYS A 728 -4.03 -24.90 5.43
CA LYS A 728 -5.34 -25.19 4.81
C LYS A 728 -5.72 -24.14 3.77
N THR A 729 -5.47 -22.85 4.07
CA THR A 729 -5.78 -21.75 3.14
C THR A 729 -4.99 -21.84 1.84
N VAL A 730 -3.69 -22.16 1.90
CA VAL A 730 -2.87 -22.33 0.69
C VAL A 730 -3.37 -23.49 -0.16
N GLY A 731 -3.66 -24.65 0.46
CA GLY A 731 -4.19 -25.82 -0.27
C GLY A 731 -5.53 -25.52 -0.95
N ALA A 732 -6.45 -24.85 -0.26
CA ALA A 732 -7.72 -24.42 -0.83
C ALA A 732 -7.54 -23.41 -1.99
N ALA A 733 -6.57 -22.50 -1.87
CA ALA A 733 -6.26 -21.53 -2.92
C ALA A 733 -5.70 -22.19 -4.18
N VAL A 734 -4.85 -23.22 -4.06
CA VAL A 734 -4.37 -24.00 -5.22
C VAL A 734 -5.54 -24.67 -5.94
N LEU A 735 -6.45 -25.30 -5.19
CA LEU A 735 -7.63 -25.96 -5.75
C LEU A 735 -8.54 -24.97 -6.48
N ARG A 736 -8.85 -23.83 -5.86
CA ARG A 736 -9.61 -22.75 -6.51
C ARG A 736 -8.93 -22.30 -7.81
N SER A 737 -7.63 -21.98 -7.76
CA SER A 737 -6.89 -21.59 -8.97
C SER A 737 -6.89 -22.67 -10.04
N ALA A 738 -6.87 -23.96 -9.69
CA ALA A 738 -6.96 -25.03 -10.68
C ALA A 738 -8.35 -25.10 -11.32
N HIS A 739 -9.43 -24.88 -10.57
CA HIS A 739 -10.79 -24.79 -11.14
C HIS A 739 -10.95 -23.53 -12.00
N ASP A 740 -10.50 -22.37 -11.52
CA ASP A 740 -10.60 -21.08 -12.23
C ASP A 740 -9.81 -21.08 -13.54
N LEU A 741 -8.62 -21.70 -13.56
CA LEU A 741 -7.77 -21.77 -14.75
C LEU A 741 -8.19 -22.86 -15.73
N SER A 742 -9.04 -23.81 -15.31
CA SER A 742 -9.61 -24.89 -16.14
C SER A 742 -8.57 -25.59 -17.04
N PRO A 743 -7.52 -26.23 -16.47
CA PRO A 743 -6.47 -26.88 -17.26
C PRO A 743 -6.93 -28.21 -17.86
N ASP A 744 -6.42 -28.59 -19.03
CA ASP A 744 -6.68 -29.89 -19.67
C ASP A 744 -5.99 -31.07 -18.98
N ALA A 745 -4.97 -30.79 -18.16
CA ALA A 745 -4.25 -31.78 -17.36
C ALA A 745 -3.58 -31.13 -16.14
N VAL A 746 -3.41 -31.89 -15.07
CA VAL A 746 -2.68 -31.45 -13.86
C VAL A 746 -1.45 -32.33 -13.67
N VAL A 747 -0.27 -31.71 -13.61
CA VAL A 747 1.01 -32.40 -13.38
C VAL A 747 1.46 -32.20 -11.93
N VAL A 748 1.72 -33.29 -11.21
CA VAL A 748 2.25 -33.27 -9.84
C VAL A 748 3.57 -34.04 -9.79
N SER A 749 4.66 -33.29 -9.64
CA SER A 749 6.03 -33.81 -9.73
C SER A 749 6.60 -34.19 -8.36
N GLY A 750 6.07 -35.26 -7.76
CA GLY A 750 6.64 -35.92 -6.56
C GLY A 750 6.53 -35.17 -5.24
N ASP A 751 7.03 -35.82 -4.18
CA ASP A 751 7.02 -35.34 -2.79
C ASP A 751 5.61 -35.12 -2.24
N PHE A 752 4.71 -36.06 -2.53
CA PHE A 752 3.34 -36.10 -1.98
C PHE A 752 3.35 -36.19 -0.46
N THR A 753 4.36 -36.89 0.07
CA THR A 753 4.52 -37.11 1.50
C THR A 753 5.85 -36.56 1.98
N GLN A 754 5.99 -36.44 3.30
CA GLN A 754 7.25 -36.01 3.91
C GLN A 754 8.11 -37.18 4.38
N ARG A 755 7.46 -38.29 4.75
CA ARG A 755 8.05 -39.48 5.36
C ARG A 755 7.39 -40.77 4.86
N ALA A 756 6.71 -40.74 3.71
CA ALA A 756 6.01 -41.88 3.11
C ALA A 756 4.97 -42.57 4.00
N ARG A 757 4.39 -41.89 5.01
CA ARG A 757 3.45 -42.55 5.94
C ARG A 757 2.10 -42.82 5.27
N ARG A 758 1.41 -43.88 5.68
CA ARG A 758 0.10 -44.26 5.16
C ARG A 758 -0.93 -43.12 5.26
N GLU A 759 -1.00 -42.46 6.42
CA GLU A 759 -1.87 -41.29 6.64
C GLU A 759 -1.54 -40.14 5.67
N GLN A 760 -0.25 -39.91 5.39
CA GLN A 760 0.17 -38.84 4.48
C GLN A 760 -0.22 -39.15 3.03
N PHE A 761 -0.12 -40.41 2.61
CA PHE A 761 -0.57 -40.83 1.29
C PHE A 761 -2.09 -40.77 1.15
N ALA A 762 -2.85 -41.14 2.18
CA ALA A 762 -4.30 -41.00 2.20
C ALA A 762 -4.72 -39.52 2.09
N GLU A 763 -4.09 -38.62 2.85
CA GLU A 763 -4.33 -37.17 2.75
C GLU A 763 -3.95 -36.63 1.35
N ALA A 764 -2.83 -37.10 0.78
CA ALA A 764 -2.41 -36.70 -0.55
C ALA A 764 -3.40 -37.15 -1.64
N ARG A 765 -3.90 -38.39 -1.55
CA ARG A 765 -4.96 -38.90 -2.45
C ARG A 765 -6.22 -38.05 -2.37
N GLU A 766 -6.71 -37.82 -1.15
CA GLU A 766 -7.91 -37.00 -0.91
C GLU A 766 -7.74 -35.56 -1.43
N PHE A 767 -6.52 -35.02 -1.37
CA PHE A 767 -6.22 -33.71 -1.94
C PHE A 767 -6.17 -33.73 -3.48
N ILE A 768 -5.59 -34.76 -4.09
CA ILE A 768 -5.53 -34.92 -5.55
C ILE A 768 -6.94 -35.10 -6.15
N ASP A 769 -7.82 -35.82 -5.45
CA ASP A 769 -9.22 -36.05 -5.84
C ASP A 769 -10.05 -34.76 -5.95
N LYS A 770 -9.61 -33.67 -5.32
CA LYS A 770 -10.31 -32.37 -5.31
C LYS A 770 -9.97 -31.48 -6.50
N PHE A 771 -8.96 -31.83 -7.31
CA PHE A 771 -8.66 -31.10 -8.55
C PHE A 771 -9.77 -31.33 -9.60
N PRO A 772 -9.85 -30.49 -10.67
CA PRO A 772 -10.81 -30.69 -11.76
C PRO A 772 -10.74 -32.11 -12.35
N ASP A 773 -11.82 -32.64 -12.93
CA ASP A 773 -11.83 -34.00 -13.50
C ASP A 773 -11.12 -34.05 -14.86
N VAL A 774 -9.79 -33.99 -14.80
CA VAL A 774 -8.87 -34.00 -15.95
C VAL A 774 -7.66 -34.88 -15.61
N PRO A 775 -6.95 -35.43 -16.62
CA PRO A 775 -5.75 -36.26 -16.41
C PRO A 775 -4.81 -35.77 -15.30
N LYS A 776 -4.51 -36.65 -14.33
CA LYS A 776 -3.59 -36.40 -13.20
C LYS A 776 -2.26 -37.10 -13.45
N ILE A 777 -1.31 -36.33 -13.96
CA ILE A 777 0.01 -36.84 -14.34
C ILE A 777 0.91 -36.73 -13.10
N VAL A 778 1.16 -37.88 -12.47
CA VAL A 778 1.88 -37.96 -11.20
C VAL A 778 3.18 -38.76 -11.37
N VAL A 779 4.26 -38.31 -10.72
CA VAL A 779 5.52 -39.05 -10.62
C VAL A 779 6.00 -39.05 -9.17
N PRO A 780 6.66 -40.11 -8.67
CA PRO A 780 7.13 -40.17 -7.28
C PRO A 780 8.33 -39.25 -7.03
N GLY A 781 8.42 -38.72 -5.80
CA GLY A 781 9.58 -37.98 -5.28
C GLY A 781 10.39 -38.79 -4.27
N ASN A 782 11.53 -38.25 -3.83
CA ASN A 782 12.39 -38.98 -2.90
C ASN A 782 11.81 -39.06 -1.48
N HIS A 783 10.90 -38.16 -1.11
CA HIS A 783 10.20 -38.23 0.18
C HIS A 783 9.04 -39.25 0.20
N ASP A 784 8.61 -39.72 -0.96
CA ASP A 784 7.57 -40.75 -1.13
C ASP A 784 8.13 -42.17 -0.91
N VAL A 785 9.45 -42.30 -0.79
CA VAL A 785 10.13 -43.52 -0.41
C VAL A 785 10.37 -43.53 1.11
N PRO A 786 10.07 -44.63 1.83
CA PRO A 786 10.32 -44.72 3.26
C PRO A 786 11.79 -44.47 3.63
N LEU A 787 12.04 -43.59 4.61
CA LEU A 787 13.40 -43.34 5.12
C LEU A 787 13.81 -44.33 6.21
N TYR A 788 12.99 -44.47 7.25
CA TYR A 788 13.32 -45.25 8.45
C TYR A 788 12.78 -46.69 8.44
N ARG A 789 11.86 -47.01 7.52
CA ARG A 789 11.34 -48.37 7.32
C ARG A 789 12.23 -49.12 6.33
N VAL A 790 13.41 -49.51 6.81
CA VAL A 790 14.51 -50.04 5.98
C VAL A 790 14.10 -51.29 5.18
N GLY A 791 13.33 -52.21 5.79
CA GLY A 791 12.83 -53.40 5.11
C GLY A 791 11.93 -53.06 3.92
N GLU A 792 10.93 -52.22 4.15
CA GLU A 792 10.01 -51.73 3.10
C GLU A 792 10.78 -51.02 1.98
N ARG A 793 11.72 -50.13 2.33
CA ARG A 793 12.58 -49.43 1.36
C ARG A 793 13.39 -50.37 0.47
N PHE A 794 13.84 -51.52 0.99
CA PHE A 794 14.70 -52.43 0.24
C PHE A 794 13.89 -53.37 -0.67
N PHE A 795 12.82 -53.97 -0.13
CA PHE A 795 12.02 -54.95 -0.84
C PHE A 795 10.99 -54.33 -1.77
N ASP A 796 10.19 -53.37 -1.28
CA ASP A 796 9.14 -52.71 -2.05
C ASP A 796 9.01 -51.21 -1.71
N PRO A 797 9.95 -50.37 -2.17
CA PRO A 797 10.05 -48.96 -1.78
C PRO A 797 8.86 -48.09 -2.18
N HIS A 798 8.06 -48.53 -3.14
CA HIS A 798 6.95 -47.78 -3.72
C HIS A 798 5.58 -48.40 -3.42
N ALA A 799 5.50 -49.40 -2.53
CA ALA A 799 4.25 -50.10 -2.21
C ALA A 799 3.09 -49.14 -1.90
N LEU A 800 3.32 -48.18 -0.98
CA LEU A 800 2.31 -47.18 -0.59
C LEU A 800 2.02 -46.17 -1.70
N TYR A 801 3.00 -45.82 -2.52
CA TYR A 801 2.76 -44.95 -3.68
C TYR A 801 1.84 -45.65 -4.69
N ARG A 802 2.08 -46.94 -4.96
CA ARG A 802 1.26 -47.76 -5.87
C ARG A 802 -0.14 -47.99 -5.35
N GLU A 803 -0.27 -48.18 -4.03
CA GLU A 803 -1.56 -48.35 -3.37
C GLU A 803 -2.42 -47.08 -3.42
N TYR A 804 -1.85 -45.91 -3.13
CA TYR A 804 -2.63 -44.68 -2.93
C TYR A 804 -2.62 -43.71 -4.11
N ILE A 805 -1.54 -43.63 -4.88
CA ILE A 805 -1.34 -42.59 -5.90
C ILE A 805 -1.54 -43.14 -7.30
N GLN A 806 -0.67 -44.07 -7.73
CA GLN A 806 -0.74 -44.71 -9.04
C GLN A 806 0.08 -45.99 -9.09
N GLU A 807 -0.49 -47.07 -9.68
CA GLU A 807 0.16 -48.37 -9.83
C GLU A 807 1.40 -48.32 -10.75
N ASP A 808 1.28 -47.72 -11.93
CA ASP A 808 2.38 -47.57 -12.88
C ASP A 808 3.31 -46.42 -12.50
N LEU A 809 4.61 -46.71 -12.34
CA LEU A 809 5.61 -45.68 -12.02
C LEU A 809 6.07 -44.87 -13.24
N ASN A 810 6.03 -45.48 -14.43
CA ASN A 810 6.28 -44.82 -15.72
C ASN A 810 5.01 -44.95 -16.56
N ARG A 811 4.48 -43.84 -17.09
CA ARG A 811 3.24 -43.84 -17.86
C ARG A 811 3.24 -42.73 -18.93
N VAL A 812 2.64 -43.03 -20.08
CA VAL A 812 2.45 -42.07 -21.18
C VAL A 812 1.02 -41.56 -21.20
N TRP A 813 0.85 -40.27 -21.43
CA TRP A 813 -0.44 -39.61 -21.62
C TRP A 813 -0.48 -38.95 -22.99
N HIS A 814 -1.58 -39.16 -23.71
CA HIS A 814 -1.86 -38.52 -24.98
C HIS A 814 -2.94 -37.46 -24.76
N LEU A 815 -2.58 -36.19 -25.02
CA LEU A 815 -3.45 -35.04 -24.99
C LEU A 815 -3.57 -34.46 -26.41
N ASP A 816 -4.56 -33.60 -26.64
CA ASP A 816 -4.90 -33.05 -27.96
C ASP A 816 -3.71 -32.44 -28.73
N LYS A 817 -2.79 -31.76 -28.03
CA LYS A 817 -1.59 -31.13 -28.63
C LYS A 817 -0.26 -31.58 -28.02
N ALA A 818 -0.28 -32.58 -27.14
CA ALA A 818 0.91 -32.98 -26.40
C ALA A 818 0.94 -34.47 -26.05
N VAL A 819 2.13 -35.05 -26.05
CA VAL A 819 2.39 -36.40 -25.52
C VAL A 819 3.35 -36.28 -24.35
N ILE A 820 2.91 -36.78 -23.20
CA ILE A 820 3.62 -36.61 -21.92
C ILE A 820 4.10 -37.96 -21.40
N ALA A 821 5.42 -38.14 -21.31
CA ALA A 821 6.04 -39.28 -20.66
C ALA A 821 6.38 -38.94 -19.20
N ALA A 822 5.61 -39.49 -18.26
CA ALA A 822 5.85 -39.39 -16.83
C ALA A 822 6.76 -40.53 -16.40
N ILE A 823 7.91 -40.21 -15.78
CA ILE A 823 8.94 -41.19 -15.45
C ILE A 823 9.39 -41.12 -13.99
N ASP A 824 9.62 -42.30 -13.40
CA ASP A 824 10.24 -42.44 -12.10
C ASP A 824 11.74 -42.11 -12.19
N SER A 825 12.14 -41.14 -11.37
CA SER A 825 13.54 -40.72 -11.23
C SER A 825 14.09 -41.01 -9.83
N THR A 826 13.34 -41.69 -8.97
CA THR A 826 13.75 -42.03 -7.61
C THR A 826 14.80 -43.15 -7.61
N ALA A 827 15.63 -43.19 -6.56
CA ALA A 827 16.72 -44.16 -6.44
C ALA A 827 16.73 -44.84 -5.07
N PRO A 828 15.63 -45.49 -4.66
CA PRO A 828 15.35 -45.87 -3.28
C PRO A 828 16.49 -46.67 -2.60
N ARG A 829 17.17 -47.54 -3.34
CA ARG A 829 18.22 -48.44 -2.83
C ARG A 829 19.64 -47.86 -2.84
N ARG A 830 19.89 -46.75 -3.56
CA ARG A 830 21.26 -46.27 -3.85
C ARG A 830 21.48 -44.77 -3.69
N ALA A 831 20.45 -43.92 -3.77
CA ALA A 831 20.58 -42.48 -3.53
C ALA A 831 19.37 -41.95 -2.75
N ILE A 832 19.64 -41.17 -1.70
CA ILE A 832 18.60 -40.62 -0.81
C ILE A 832 18.00 -39.32 -1.37
N SER A 833 18.79 -38.52 -2.10
CA SER A 833 18.38 -37.19 -2.58
C SER A 833 18.40 -37.01 -4.10
N ASN A 834 19.45 -37.43 -4.81
CA ASN A 834 19.69 -36.92 -6.18
C ASN A 834 19.05 -37.74 -7.32
N GLY A 835 18.25 -38.76 -7.00
CA GLY A 835 17.58 -39.61 -7.99
C GLY A 835 18.52 -40.38 -8.94
N ARG A 836 17.94 -41.04 -9.95
CA ARG A 836 18.64 -41.75 -11.03
C ARG A 836 17.72 -41.99 -12.22
N ILE A 837 18.29 -42.00 -13.43
CA ILE A 837 17.64 -42.47 -14.66
C ILE A 837 18.38 -43.72 -15.17
N THR A 838 17.62 -44.77 -15.50
CA THR A 838 18.16 -46.01 -16.09
C THR A 838 18.08 -45.97 -17.62
N ASN A 839 18.66 -46.99 -18.28
CA ASN A 839 18.48 -47.11 -19.73
C ASN A 839 17.05 -47.55 -20.05
N GLU A 840 16.44 -48.43 -19.24
CA GLU A 840 15.04 -48.85 -19.47
C GLU A 840 14.07 -47.66 -19.47
N THR A 841 14.27 -46.67 -18.59
CA THR A 841 13.47 -45.44 -18.59
C THR A 841 13.66 -44.60 -19.86
N LEU A 842 14.87 -44.58 -20.43
CA LEU A 842 15.15 -43.85 -21.68
C LEU A 842 14.55 -44.58 -22.88
N ASP A 843 14.64 -45.91 -22.90
CA ASP A 843 14.05 -46.76 -23.94
C ASP A 843 12.52 -46.64 -23.92
N PHE A 844 11.91 -46.56 -22.73
CA PHE A 844 10.48 -46.26 -22.56
C PHE A 844 10.10 -44.89 -23.16
N CYS A 845 10.89 -43.84 -22.94
CA CYS A 845 10.64 -42.54 -23.56
C CYS A 845 10.79 -42.58 -25.08
N GLU A 846 11.74 -43.36 -25.61
CA GLU A 846 11.93 -43.54 -27.05
C GLU A 846 10.74 -44.23 -27.69
N GLU A 847 10.24 -45.31 -27.08
CA GLU A 847 9.02 -45.99 -27.51
C GLU A 847 7.82 -45.04 -27.47
N ALA A 848 7.63 -44.30 -26.36
CA ALA A 848 6.55 -43.33 -26.19
C ALA A 848 6.55 -42.22 -27.27
N PHE A 849 7.74 -41.79 -27.72
CA PHE A 849 7.89 -40.68 -28.66
C PHE A 849 8.11 -41.08 -30.12
N SER A 850 8.13 -42.38 -30.41
CA SER A 850 8.39 -42.95 -31.75
C SER A 850 7.27 -42.67 -32.76
N ASN A 851 6.00 -42.67 -32.30
CA ASN A 851 4.80 -42.55 -33.14
C ASN A 851 3.96 -41.30 -32.81
N VAL A 852 4.60 -40.20 -32.39
CA VAL A 852 3.91 -38.96 -32.04
C VAL A 852 3.57 -38.17 -33.32
N PRO A 853 2.32 -37.74 -33.53
CA PRO A 853 1.94 -36.96 -34.70
C PRO A 853 2.74 -35.65 -34.83
N ASP A 854 3.01 -35.25 -36.07
CA ASP A 854 3.68 -33.97 -36.34
C ASP A 854 2.89 -32.80 -35.74
N GLY A 855 3.62 -31.85 -35.15
CA GLY A 855 3.03 -30.70 -34.47
C GLY A 855 2.64 -30.94 -32.99
N HIS A 856 2.63 -32.17 -32.47
CA HIS A 856 2.44 -32.40 -31.03
C HIS A 856 3.70 -32.11 -30.21
N VAL A 857 3.51 -31.54 -29.02
CA VAL A 857 4.61 -31.25 -28.09
C VAL A 857 4.98 -32.50 -27.30
N LYS A 858 6.26 -32.88 -27.35
CA LYS A 858 6.80 -33.99 -26.55
C LYS A 858 7.29 -33.47 -25.20
N ILE A 859 6.72 -33.97 -24.10
CA ILE A 859 7.02 -33.51 -22.72
C ILE A 859 7.49 -34.69 -21.86
N VAL A 860 8.56 -34.48 -21.10
CA VAL A 860 9.02 -35.43 -20.07
C VAL A 860 8.76 -34.86 -18.69
N VAL A 861 8.19 -35.66 -17.79
CA VAL A 861 7.96 -35.29 -16.37
C VAL A 861 8.81 -36.17 -15.47
N ALA A 862 9.69 -35.56 -14.67
CA ALA A 862 10.49 -36.26 -13.66
C ALA A 862 10.69 -35.37 -12.43
N HIS A 863 10.63 -35.94 -11.22
CA HIS A 863 10.82 -35.17 -10.00
C HIS A 863 12.23 -34.53 -9.91
N HIS A 864 13.27 -35.33 -10.16
CA HIS A 864 14.67 -34.89 -10.04
C HIS A 864 15.13 -34.14 -11.31
N HIS A 865 15.97 -33.14 -11.11
CA HIS A 865 16.39 -32.22 -12.15
C HIS A 865 17.60 -32.75 -12.95
N PHE A 866 17.59 -32.47 -14.26
CA PHE A 866 18.66 -32.85 -15.20
C PHE A 866 19.73 -31.77 -15.38
N ILE A 867 19.39 -30.52 -15.03
CA ILE A 867 20.20 -29.32 -15.31
C ILE A 867 20.30 -28.50 -14.01
N PRO A 868 21.49 -28.02 -13.62
CA PRO A 868 21.64 -27.20 -12.42
C PRO A 868 20.92 -25.84 -12.58
N ALA A 869 20.49 -25.25 -11.47
CA ALA A 869 19.96 -23.88 -11.48
C ALA A 869 21.10 -22.86 -11.69
N PRO A 870 20.97 -21.86 -12.60
CA PRO A 870 22.08 -20.97 -13.00
C PRO A 870 22.69 -20.11 -11.89
N ASP A 871 21.92 -19.82 -10.86
CA ASP A 871 22.19 -18.88 -9.76
C ASP A 871 22.46 -19.58 -8.42
N TYR A 872 22.72 -20.88 -8.41
CA TYR A 872 23.03 -21.65 -7.20
C TYR A 872 24.24 -22.57 -7.37
N VAL A 873 25.32 -22.27 -6.63
CA VAL A 873 26.68 -22.83 -6.82
C VAL A 873 26.84 -24.27 -6.30
N HIS A 874 25.80 -24.87 -5.69
CA HIS A 874 25.92 -26.14 -4.95
C HIS A 874 24.90 -27.24 -5.28
N ASP A 875 24.06 -27.11 -6.30
CA ASP A 875 23.11 -28.19 -6.66
C ASP A 875 23.76 -29.22 -7.59
N GLN A 876 23.88 -30.46 -7.11
CA GLN A 876 24.30 -31.61 -7.91
C GLN A 876 23.13 -32.14 -8.73
N THR A 877 23.26 -32.13 -10.06
CA THR A 877 22.29 -32.80 -10.93
C THR A 877 22.29 -34.31 -10.74
N MET A 878 21.22 -34.94 -11.19
CA MET A 878 21.13 -36.40 -11.25
C MET A 878 22.34 -37.04 -11.97
N PRO A 879 22.85 -38.19 -11.51
CA PRO A 879 23.95 -38.87 -12.17
C PRO A 879 23.64 -39.18 -13.64
N LYS A 880 24.61 -38.91 -14.53
CA LYS A 880 24.48 -39.08 -15.98
C LYS A 880 23.38 -38.22 -16.64
N ALA A 881 22.95 -37.12 -16.02
CA ALA A 881 21.90 -36.26 -16.57
C ALA A 881 22.22 -35.74 -17.99
N LYS A 882 23.47 -35.38 -18.28
CA LYS A 882 23.90 -34.97 -19.65
C LYS A 882 23.58 -36.03 -20.72
N ARG A 883 23.74 -37.32 -20.39
CA ARG A 883 23.43 -38.41 -21.32
C ARG A 883 21.93 -38.51 -21.59
N ALA A 884 21.11 -38.39 -20.54
CA ALA A 884 19.66 -38.38 -20.66
C ALA A 884 19.17 -37.15 -21.46
N MET A 885 19.72 -35.97 -21.17
CA MET A 885 19.41 -34.74 -21.89
C MET A 885 19.70 -34.85 -23.39
N ASN A 886 20.86 -35.38 -23.78
CA ASN A 886 21.18 -35.61 -25.19
C ASN A 886 20.13 -36.52 -25.84
N ARG A 887 19.75 -37.62 -25.16
CA ARG A 887 18.74 -38.55 -25.69
C ARG A 887 17.37 -37.88 -25.85
N PHE A 888 16.94 -37.07 -24.90
CA PHE A 888 15.69 -36.32 -25.00
C PHE A 888 15.70 -35.31 -26.15
N ILE A 889 16.82 -34.60 -26.34
CA ILE A 889 16.99 -33.67 -27.46
C ILE A 889 16.92 -34.43 -28.80
N ASP A 890 17.59 -35.58 -28.91
CA ASP A 890 17.55 -36.43 -30.12
C ASP A 890 16.13 -36.95 -30.43
N LEU A 891 15.30 -37.18 -29.40
CA LEU A 891 13.90 -37.60 -29.53
C LEU A 891 12.94 -36.44 -29.87
N GLY A 892 13.43 -35.20 -29.88
CA GLY A 892 12.64 -34.00 -30.12
C GLY A 892 11.77 -33.58 -28.93
N VAL A 893 12.18 -33.90 -27.70
CA VAL A 893 11.51 -33.42 -26.48
C VAL A 893 11.62 -31.90 -26.39
N GLU A 894 10.48 -31.22 -26.37
CA GLU A 894 10.41 -29.76 -26.32
C GLU A 894 10.41 -29.24 -24.88
N MET A 895 9.92 -30.02 -23.91
CA MET A 895 9.79 -29.57 -22.51
C MET A 895 10.09 -30.66 -21.48
N ILE A 896 10.73 -30.27 -20.38
CA ILE A 896 11.01 -31.13 -19.22
C ILE A 896 10.46 -30.47 -17.95
N LEU A 897 9.60 -31.18 -17.23
CA LEU A 897 8.95 -30.70 -16.00
C LEU A 897 9.55 -31.38 -14.75
N GLY A 898 9.78 -30.63 -13.67
CA GLY A 898 10.26 -31.18 -12.39
C GLY A 898 9.96 -30.33 -11.15
N GLY A 899 10.39 -30.78 -9.96
CA GLY A 899 10.08 -30.10 -8.68
C GLY A 899 11.11 -30.24 -7.54
N HIS A 900 12.19 -31.02 -7.69
CA HIS A 900 13.12 -31.34 -6.59
C HIS A 900 13.90 -30.14 -6.00
N LEU A 901 14.11 -29.08 -6.78
CA LEU A 901 14.95 -27.95 -6.36
C LEU A 901 14.31 -27.08 -5.27
N HIS A 902 13.00 -27.25 -5.01
CA HIS A 902 12.21 -26.36 -4.14
C HIS A 902 12.31 -24.89 -4.56
N ARG A 903 12.47 -24.62 -5.86
CA ARG A 903 12.52 -23.28 -6.40
C ARG A 903 12.05 -23.32 -7.84
N ALA A 904 11.29 -22.32 -8.25
CA ALA A 904 10.97 -22.15 -9.65
C ALA A 904 12.21 -21.78 -10.47
N TYR A 905 12.36 -22.47 -11.59
CA TYR A 905 13.36 -22.15 -12.61
C TYR A 905 12.76 -22.49 -13.98
N ILE A 906 12.79 -21.50 -14.87
CA ILE A 906 12.34 -21.64 -16.25
C ILE A 906 13.52 -21.21 -17.12
N GLY A 907 14.03 -22.12 -17.94
CA GLY A 907 15.19 -21.85 -18.79
C GLY A 907 15.30 -22.81 -19.96
N ASN A 908 16.35 -22.67 -20.77
CA ASN A 908 16.58 -23.55 -21.91
C ASN A 908 17.78 -24.46 -21.64
N SER A 909 17.67 -25.72 -22.07
CA SER A 909 18.80 -26.65 -22.00
C SER A 909 20.04 -26.17 -22.76
N LEU A 910 19.91 -25.33 -23.80
CA LEU A 910 21.04 -24.78 -24.57
C LEU A 910 21.97 -23.92 -23.72
N ASP A 911 21.46 -23.29 -22.66
CA ASP A 911 22.23 -22.41 -21.78
C ASP A 911 23.31 -23.17 -21.01
N ILE A 912 23.13 -24.50 -20.85
CA ILE A 912 23.99 -25.35 -20.01
C ILE A 912 24.54 -26.56 -20.79
N TYR A 913 23.70 -27.19 -21.61
CA TYR A 913 24.05 -28.30 -22.48
C TYR A 913 23.71 -27.96 -23.95
N PRO A 914 24.56 -27.20 -24.65
CA PRO A 914 24.30 -26.78 -26.04
C PRO A 914 24.24 -27.93 -27.07
N GLY A 915 24.43 -29.19 -26.65
CA GLY A 915 24.23 -30.38 -27.48
C GLY A 915 25.07 -30.43 -28.77
N LYS A 916 24.67 -31.32 -29.69
CA LYS A 916 25.10 -31.30 -31.10
C LYS A 916 24.20 -30.40 -31.96
N HIS A 917 22.92 -30.31 -31.59
CA HIS A 917 21.90 -29.49 -32.23
C HIS A 917 21.82 -28.14 -31.51
N ARG A 918 22.50 -27.12 -32.04
CA ARG A 918 22.52 -25.77 -31.43
C ARG A 918 21.25 -24.97 -31.72
N GLU A 919 20.50 -25.43 -32.71
CA GLU A 919 19.24 -24.90 -33.19
C GLU A 919 18.02 -25.41 -32.39
N ARG A 920 18.17 -26.44 -31.54
CA ARG A 920 17.04 -27.13 -30.89
C ARG A 920 17.37 -27.60 -29.47
N GLY A 921 16.84 -26.90 -28.46
CA GLY A 921 16.93 -27.28 -27.05
C GLY A 921 15.58 -27.51 -26.39
N ALA A 922 15.56 -28.25 -25.28
CA ALA A 922 14.38 -28.44 -24.44
C ALA A 922 14.21 -27.30 -23.43
N ILE A 923 12.98 -26.85 -23.23
CA ILE A 923 12.60 -25.91 -22.18
C ILE A 923 12.53 -26.68 -20.85
N VAL A 924 13.24 -26.22 -19.84
CA VAL A 924 13.23 -26.83 -18.51
C VAL A 924 12.38 -25.98 -17.59
N VAL A 925 11.31 -26.57 -17.07
CA VAL A 925 10.38 -25.94 -16.12
C VAL A 925 10.44 -26.68 -14.80
N GLN A 926 11.12 -26.09 -13.83
CA GLN A 926 11.12 -26.54 -12.44
C GLN A 926 10.08 -25.74 -11.67
N CYS A 927 9.21 -26.45 -10.97
CA CYS A 927 8.24 -25.87 -10.05
C CYS A 927 8.88 -25.64 -8.67
N GLY A 928 8.44 -24.59 -7.98
CA GLY A 928 8.68 -24.43 -6.56
C GLY A 928 7.87 -25.40 -5.70
N THR A 929 7.72 -25.07 -4.42
CA THR A 929 6.91 -25.87 -3.51
C THR A 929 5.46 -25.38 -3.48
N THR A 930 4.51 -26.16 -4.00
CA THR A 930 3.11 -25.75 -4.16
C THR A 930 2.35 -25.57 -2.84
N THR A 931 2.51 -26.48 -1.89
CA THR A 931 1.81 -26.44 -0.57
C THR A 931 2.78 -26.45 0.62
N SER A 932 4.09 -26.61 0.37
CA SER A 932 5.14 -26.56 1.39
C SER A 932 5.83 -25.21 1.40
N ARG A 933 6.32 -24.75 2.56
CA ARG A 933 7.11 -23.49 2.66
C ARG A 933 8.63 -23.74 2.62
N ARG A 934 9.04 -24.95 2.20
CA ARG A 934 10.44 -25.39 2.07
C ARG A 934 11.15 -24.83 0.83
N GLY A 935 10.56 -23.83 0.18
CA GLY A 935 11.15 -23.12 -0.95
C GLY A 935 12.55 -22.56 -0.65
N ARG A 936 13.37 -22.41 -1.68
CA ARG A 936 14.74 -21.89 -1.63
C ARG A 936 14.85 -20.57 -2.40
N GLY A 937 15.91 -19.80 -2.14
CA GLY A 937 16.18 -18.53 -2.82
C GLY A 937 15.01 -17.53 -2.71
N ARG A 938 14.55 -17.00 -3.85
CA ARG A 938 13.43 -16.04 -3.93
C ARG A 938 12.07 -16.62 -3.52
N GLU A 939 11.94 -17.95 -3.49
CA GLU A 939 10.73 -18.66 -3.10
C GLU A 939 10.77 -19.17 -1.64
N ARG A 940 11.77 -18.75 -0.85
CA ARG A 940 11.83 -19.11 0.56
C ARG A 940 10.57 -18.66 1.28
N GLN A 941 9.90 -19.60 1.95
CA GLN A 941 8.61 -19.40 2.61
C GLN A 941 7.45 -18.99 1.68
N LYS A 942 7.57 -19.21 0.37
CA LYS A 942 6.50 -18.95 -0.60
C LYS A 942 6.01 -20.25 -1.22
N ASN A 943 4.84 -20.14 -1.83
CA ASN A 943 4.18 -21.22 -2.54
C ASN A 943 3.98 -20.83 -4.00
N SER A 944 4.19 -21.76 -4.92
CA SER A 944 4.09 -21.48 -6.35
C SER A 944 3.68 -22.70 -7.16
N PHE A 945 3.11 -22.43 -8.33
CA PHE A 945 2.89 -23.41 -9.39
C PHE A 945 3.12 -22.75 -10.76
N ASN A 946 3.20 -23.55 -11.82
CA ASN A 946 3.31 -23.05 -13.19
C ASN A 946 2.06 -23.42 -14.01
N LEU A 947 1.57 -22.47 -14.81
CA LEU A 947 0.58 -22.70 -15.85
C LEU A 947 1.29 -22.75 -17.20
N ILE A 948 1.05 -23.81 -17.98
CA ILE A 948 1.68 -24.02 -19.28
C ILE A 948 0.57 -23.98 -20.33
N LYS A 949 0.63 -23.01 -21.25
CA LYS A 949 -0.25 -22.95 -22.43
C LYS A 949 0.54 -23.36 -23.67
N ILE A 950 0.00 -24.31 -24.43
CA ILE A 950 0.59 -24.84 -25.65
C ILE A 950 -0.17 -24.26 -26.85
N GLY A 951 0.47 -23.33 -27.57
CA GLY A 951 -0.05 -22.77 -28.82
C GLY A 951 0.55 -23.45 -30.05
N GLU A 952 0.09 -23.03 -31.24
CA GLU A 952 0.55 -23.59 -32.51
C GLU A 952 1.99 -23.19 -32.85
N SER A 953 2.36 -21.93 -32.59
CA SER A 953 3.68 -21.36 -32.87
C SER A 953 4.50 -21.07 -31.61
N MET A 954 3.86 -20.99 -30.43
CA MET A 954 4.49 -20.53 -29.18
C MET A 954 4.09 -21.38 -27.98
N LEU A 955 5.02 -21.56 -27.05
CA LEU A 955 4.81 -22.14 -25.72
C LEU A 955 4.88 -21.03 -24.67
N ARG A 956 3.87 -20.95 -23.79
CA ARG A 956 3.81 -19.92 -22.73
C ARG A 956 3.83 -20.60 -21.36
N VAL A 957 4.80 -20.24 -20.53
CA VAL A 957 4.91 -20.69 -19.14
C VAL A 957 4.69 -19.49 -18.21
N THR A 958 3.62 -19.52 -17.43
CA THR A 958 3.29 -18.47 -16.45
C THR A 958 3.53 -19.00 -15.06
N HIS A 959 4.38 -18.32 -14.29
CA HIS A 959 4.68 -18.67 -12.91
C HIS A 959 3.73 -17.95 -11.97
N TYR A 960 3.01 -18.71 -11.15
CA TYR A 960 2.08 -18.22 -10.14
C TYR A 960 2.69 -18.33 -8.75
N MET A 961 2.48 -17.32 -7.91
CA MET A 961 2.95 -17.29 -6.54
C MET A 961 1.81 -16.93 -5.59
N TYR A 962 1.74 -17.58 -4.43
CA TYR A 962 0.75 -17.29 -3.41
C TYR A 962 1.09 -16.00 -2.66
N PHE A 963 0.10 -15.11 -2.56
CA PHE A 963 0.19 -13.86 -1.81
C PHE A 963 -0.74 -13.92 -0.60
N GLU A 964 -0.17 -13.97 0.61
CA GLU A 964 -0.93 -14.10 1.87
C GLU A 964 -1.97 -12.99 2.06
N ASN A 965 -1.64 -11.76 1.66
CA ASN A 965 -2.54 -10.60 1.77
C ASN A 965 -3.73 -10.65 0.80
N LEU A 966 -3.64 -11.44 -0.27
CA LEU A 966 -4.71 -11.61 -1.26
C LEU A 966 -5.40 -12.99 -1.14
N GLU A 967 -4.89 -13.86 -0.26
CA GLU A 967 -5.29 -15.26 -0.10
C GLU A 967 -5.45 -16.05 -1.42
N ARG A 968 -4.69 -15.67 -2.45
CA ARG A 968 -4.76 -16.26 -3.80
C ARG A 968 -3.39 -16.40 -4.43
N PHE A 969 -3.31 -17.28 -5.43
CA PHE A 969 -2.17 -17.32 -6.34
C PHE A 969 -2.33 -16.21 -7.39
N SER A 970 -1.24 -15.52 -7.71
CA SER A 970 -1.23 -14.50 -8.76
C SER A 970 0.02 -14.66 -9.64
N PRO A 971 -0.09 -14.34 -10.94
CA PRO A 971 1.03 -14.48 -11.86
C PRO A 971 2.13 -13.49 -11.49
N VAL A 972 3.38 -13.96 -11.44
CA VAL A 972 4.57 -13.14 -11.10
C VAL A 972 5.58 -13.03 -12.23
N SER A 973 5.58 -14.00 -13.15
CA SER A 973 6.36 -13.92 -14.39
C SER A 973 5.72 -14.74 -15.50
N ARG A 974 5.98 -14.34 -16.74
CA ARG A 974 5.48 -15.00 -17.96
C ARG A 974 6.66 -15.15 -18.92
N HIS A 975 6.92 -16.38 -19.33
CA HIS A 975 7.97 -16.74 -20.28
C HIS A 975 7.33 -17.29 -21.56
N ILE A 976 7.79 -16.83 -22.71
CA ILE A 976 7.28 -17.25 -24.01
C ILE A 976 8.44 -17.80 -24.83
N PHE A 977 8.25 -18.97 -25.42
CA PHE A 977 9.24 -19.68 -26.20
C PHE A 977 8.67 -20.01 -27.59
N PRO A 978 9.39 -19.73 -28.69
CA PRO A 978 8.97 -20.16 -30.01
C PRO A 978 9.06 -21.68 -30.15
N ARG A 979 8.13 -22.26 -30.91
CA ARG A 979 8.21 -23.67 -31.27
C ARG A 979 9.26 -23.90 -32.37
N PRO A 980 10.02 -25.00 -32.32
CA PRO A 980 11.08 -25.27 -33.30
C PRO A 980 10.55 -25.27 -34.75
N GLY A 981 11.21 -24.52 -35.64
CA GLY A 981 10.89 -24.49 -37.08
C GLY A 981 9.87 -23.42 -37.53
N GLN A 982 9.36 -22.58 -36.61
CA GLN A 982 8.43 -21.48 -36.93
C GLN A 982 9.14 -20.12 -36.79
N PRO A 983 8.97 -19.17 -37.74
CA PRO A 983 9.61 -17.86 -37.66
C PRO A 983 9.07 -17.04 -36.48
N PHE A 984 9.97 -16.33 -35.78
CA PHE A 984 9.60 -15.39 -34.73
C PHE A 984 8.97 -14.15 -35.37
N VAL A 985 7.64 -14.00 -35.25
CA VAL A 985 6.93 -12.82 -35.77
C VAL A 985 6.92 -11.74 -34.69
N GLU A 986 7.73 -10.69 -34.88
CA GLU A 986 7.70 -9.45 -34.08
C GLU A 986 6.34 -8.76 -34.25
N GLY A 987 5.35 -9.11 -33.43
CA GLY A 987 4.02 -8.49 -33.47
C GLY A 987 2.99 -9.05 -32.49
N ILE A 988 3.20 -10.25 -31.96
CA ILE A 988 2.21 -10.97 -31.12
C ILE A 988 2.49 -10.76 -29.62
N LEU A 989 2.71 -9.51 -29.19
CA LEU A 989 2.59 -9.13 -27.77
C LEU A 989 1.21 -8.51 -27.46
N HIS A 990 0.34 -8.40 -28.47
CA HIS A 990 -1.02 -7.87 -28.40
C HIS A 990 -2.11 -8.94 -28.61
N GLU A 991 -1.91 -10.18 -28.15
CA GLU A 991 -3.07 -11.04 -27.88
C GLU A 991 -3.59 -10.68 -26.49
N SER A 992 -4.69 -9.93 -26.49
CA SER A 992 -5.51 -9.60 -25.34
C SER A 992 -6.06 -10.88 -24.69
N ASP A 993 -5.58 -11.17 -23.49
CA ASP A 993 -6.13 -12.11 -22.51
C ASP A 993 -5.73 -11.65 -21.10
#